data_AF-A0A812D8K7-F1
#
_entry.id   AF-A0A812D8K7-F1
#
_cell.length_a   1.000
_cell.length_b   1.000
_cell.length_c   1.000
_cell.angle_alpha   90.00
_cell.angle_beta   90.00
_cell.angle_gamma   90.00
#
_symmetry.space_group_name_H-M   'P 1'
#
loop_
_entity.id
_entity.type
_entity.pdbx_description
1 polymer ?
#
loop_
_entity_poly.entity_id
_entity_poly.type
_entity_poly.pdbx_seq_one_letter_code
_entity_poly.pdbx_strand_id
1 'polypeptide(L)'
;MKNKIVPISSKLSQLIELSERLSSDDSLPTLLPDSTNASVFVHDVREAGESLIQVAKEWINKCENTRASAQMKQASENLQETVDKVCQLSVNLNSDKHSETYKELVLVSNHLLQYTFQIFLIAKESELKNLSDIVTRVKNKASMLKWNITSAESMTKYFKELTEELLLLNKLCMRRHKELIGEQQQKDMIVNGLHMIRIIFPSLQEILKTCLARPNDEHAKSRRDFVIHRIITAASLLNDVIMNRLPTDPMVVNEPGFFVNLLSKIINTLSETNRVLLCENFESWLHSAIQHAMCVAHFIPKERRELVVNVCLKVLEAQRYVYSLYQKLSSEIKEEQLRNTYNSWCNKLINCLCHLEVRINKEVLHLLVSVFAETSEPLERLVDPVLFPGASECDVKKLMSLKDFFHNHLDSVWNVARFVAASSHKLKRVREIEIAIHNFECLDPEISSLISLKIQELSNQPICMSDAAIIQLKMLVKEWKSQMTNLVTLLDLTVDPHLFLAVSAKRLKEELMPCHDLARAYDFQKLLCLSRSIRAKTMRIAQFLANIKNSENTFSDWLYQTQIIEKIEQALQVHKTHHKSLKEAANFKGLSKFNVTSFLESTSFLIETSEQATNLLCSNNSTQDESLLNSGYCPFLTPQSRQPLLLPICSPGCNPLKTQINCPTNITKQISLTTPTVHWTELTTLLTHPPNEPWNVMSCLEYIPSTNSNCHISSSQSPHNTLV
;
A
#
# COMPACT_ATOMS: atom_id res chain seq x y z
N MET A 1 1.30 34.62 -10.70
CA MET A 1 0.17 34.88 -9.77
C MET A 1 0.58 34.64 -8.32
N LYS A 2 0.86 33.41 -7.85
CA LYS A 2 1.17 33.08 -6.43
C LYS A 2 2.13 34.03 -5.68
N ASN A 3 3.27 34.40 -6.27
CA ASN A 3 4.27 35.28 -5.63
C ASN A 3 3.82 36.76 -5.48
N LYS A 4 2.83 37.21 -6.26
CA LYS A 4 2.24 38.55 -6.12
C LYS A 4 1.04 38.57 -5.16
N ILE A 5 0.60 37.42 -4.65
CA ILE A 5 -0.64 37.24 -3.87
C ILE A 5 -0.39 37.17 -2.36
N VAL A 6 0.78 36.70 -1.92
CA VAL A 6 1.15 36.67 -0.49
C VAL A 6 0.97 38.04 0.21
N PRO A 7 1.41 39.18 -0.37
CA PRO A 7 1.14 40.49 0.22
C PRO A 7 -0.36 40.83 0.21
N ILE A 8 -1.11 40.42 -0.82
CA ILE A 8 -2.56 40.65 -0.94
C ILE A 8 -3.33 39.83 0.11
N SER A 9 -2.95 38.57 0.36
CA SER A 9 -3.55 37.69 1.37
C SER A 9 -3.30 38.15 2.81
N SER A 10 -2.12 38.67 3.10
CA SER A 10 -1.79 39.26 4.41
C SER A 10 -2.63 40.52 4.67
N LYS A 11 -2.75 41.39 3.66
CA LYS A 11 -3.55 42.62 3.72
C LYS A 11 -5.06 42.36 3.71
N LEU A 12 -5.53 41.32 3.01
CA LEU A 12 -6.92 40.83 3.06
C LEU A 12 -7.26 40.20 4.42
N SER A 13 -6.29 39.59 5.11
CA SER A 13 -6.51 39.06 6.46
C SER A 13 -6.67 40.18 7.49
N GLN A 14 -5.93 41.29 7.33
CA GLN A 14 -6.14 42.50 8.13
C GLN A 14 -7.53 43.12 7.89
N LEU A 15 -8.04 43.02 6.66
CA LEU A 15 -9.40 43.42 6.29
C LEU A 15 -10.49 42.57 6.96
N ILE A 16 -10.30 41.25 6.97
CA ILE A 16 -11.20 40.30 7.61
C ILE A 16 -11.17 40.48 9.13
N GLU A 17 -9.99 40.68 9.72
CA GLU A 17 -9.84 40.92 11.15
C GLU A 17 -10.47 42.26 11.57
N LEU A 18 -10.38 43.28 10.72
CA LEU A 18 -11.14 44.52 10.90
C LEU A 18 -12.64 44.21 10.79
N SER A 19 -13.13 43.61 9.70
CA SER A 19 -14.57 43.37 9.50
C SER A 19 -15.23 42.47 10.57
N GLU A 20 -14.51 41.49 11.12
CA GLU A 20 -14.95 40.61 12.21
C GLU A 20 -15.01 41.33 13.57
N ARG A 21 -14.05 42.22 13.87
CA ARG A 21 -14.05 43.04 15.10
C ARG A 21 -15.17 44.09 15.13
N LEU A 22 -15.75 44.39 13.98
CA LEU A 22 -16.76 45.43 13.80
C LEU A 22 -18.18 44.89 13.69
N SER A 23 -18.30 43.60 13.38
CA SER A 23 -19.56 42.87 13.37
C SER A 23 -19.91 42.27 14.75
N SER A 24 -18.98 42.33 15.70
CA SER A 24 -19.11 41.74 17.05
C SER A 24 -19.43 42.74 18.17
N ASP A 25 -19.33 44.06 17.95
CA ASP A 25 -19.58 45.10 18.96
C ASP A 25 -20.68 46.09 18.50
N ASP A 26 -21.80 46.16 19.26
CA ASP A 26 -22.87 47.17 19.07
C ASP A 26 -22.47 48.55 19.65
N SER A 27 -21.27 48.66 20.23
CA SER A 27 -20.64 49.92 20.63
C SER A 27 -19.38 50.17 19.80
N LEU A 28 -19.42 51.26 19.01
CA LEU A 28 -18.28 51.83 18.29
C LEU A 28 -16.99 51.76 19.14
N PRO A 29 -15.94 51.03 18.72
CA PRO A 29 -14.67 51.08 19.42
C PRO A 29 -14.09 52.49 19.28
N THR A 30 -13.81 53.14 20.40
CA THR A 30 -13.09 54.43 20.50
C THR A 30 -11.59 54.27 20.18
N LEU A 31 -11.27 53.49 19.15
CA LEU A 31 -9.94 53.31 18.60
C LEU A 31 -10.08 53.33 17.07
N LEU A 32 -10.43 54.50 16.55
CA LEU A 32 -10.02 54.87 15.20
C LEU A 32 -8.51 54.61 15.11
N PRO A 33 -8.02 53.81 14.16
CA PRO A 33 -6.66 54.02 13.72
C PRO A 33 -6.69 55.43 13.08
N ASP A 34 -5.75 56.30 13.45
CA ASP A 34 -5.68 57.69 12.95
C ASP A 34 -6.04 57.77 11.47
N SER A 35 -6.65 58.86 10.98
CA SER A 35 -7.06 59.05 9.58
C SER A 35 -5.96 58.70 8.53
N THR A 36 -4.71 58.68 8.97
CA THR A 36 -3.51 58.19 8.29
C THR A 36 -3.51 56.68 7.98
N ASN A 37 -4.06 55.82 8.84
CA ASN A 37 -4.08 54.36 8.67
C ASN A 37 -5.20 53.86 7.73
N ALA A 38 -6.37 54.50 7.74
CA ALA A 38 -7.47 54.15 6.82
C ALA A 38 -7.16 54.54 5.36
N SER A 39 -6.48 55.67 5.15
CA SER A 39 -6.03 56.12 3.83
C SER A 39 -4.90 55.25 3.27
N VAL A 40 -3.92 54.86 4.10
CA VAL A 40 -2.88 53.88 3.74
C VAL A 40 -3.51 52.53 3.39
N PHE A 41 -4.49 52.07 4.17
CA PHE A 41 -5.20 50.83 3.93
C PHE A 41 -5.95 50.83 2.57
N VAL A 42 -6.66 51.90 2.23
CA VAL A 42 -7.38 52.01 0.95
C VAL A 42 -6.43 52.11 -0.23
N HIS A 43 -5.34 52.87 -0.08
CA HIS A 43 -4.27 52.94 -1.07
C HIS A 43 -3.71 51.55 -1.36
N ASP A 44 -3.43 50.79 -0.31
CA ASP A 44 -2.89 49.43 -0.39
C ASP A 44 -3.87 48.44 -1.05
N VAL A 45 -5.16 48.54 -0.76
CA VAL A 45 -6.21 47.72 -1.40
C VAL A 45 -6.33 48.06 -2.89
N ARG A 46 -6.27 49.35 -3.24
CA ARG A 46 -6.30 49.80 -4.63
C ARG A 46 -5.10 49.26 -5.40
N GLU A 47 -3.88 49.45 -4.89
CA GLU A 47 -2.66 48.99 -5.53
C GLU A 47 -2.67 47.45 -5.73
N ALA A 48 -3.10 46.71 -4.71
CA ALA A 48 -3.25 45.26 -4.78
C ALA A 48 -4.28 44.82 -5.82
N GLY A 49 -5.45 45.47 -5.84
CA GLY A 49 -6.53 45.20 -6.79
C GLY A 49 -6.12 45.48 -8.23
N GLU A 50 -5.53 46.66 -8.49
CA GLU A 50 -5.04 47.05 -9.82
C GLU A 50 -3.93 46.11 -10.32
N SER A 51 -2.99 45.72 -9.45
CA SER A 51 -1.95 44.76 -9.78
C SER A 51 -2.53 43.39 -10.17
N LEU A 52 -3.54 42.91 -9.45
CA LEU A 52 -4.21 41.64 -9.76
C LEU A 52 -4.97 41.72 -11.09
N ILE A 53 -5.67 42.83 -11.35
CA ILE A 53 -6.39 43.08 -12.60
C ILE A 53 -5.43 43.14 -13.79
N GLN A 54 -4.26 43.78 -13.63
CA GLN A 54 -3.23 43.80 -14.67
C GLN A 54 -2.74 42.39 -14.98
N VAL A 55 -2.48 41.58 -13.96
CA VAL A 55 -2.07 40.18 -14.13
C VAL A 55 -3.19 39.34 -14.77
N ALA A 56 -4.45 39.59 -14.44
CA ALA A 56 -5.59 38.93 -15.05
C ALA A 56 -5.73 39.31 -16.54
N LYS A 57 -5.53 40.58 -16.91
CA LYS A 57 -5.49 41.05 -18.31
C LYS A 57 -4.35 40.39 -19.11
N GLU A 58 -3.16 40.29 -18.53
CA GLU A 58 -2.05 39.56 -19.16
C GLU A 58 -2.35 38.07 -19.35
N TRP A 59 -3.06 37.47 -18.39
CA TRP A 59 -3.49 36.07 -18.46
C TRP A 59 -4.54 35.84 -19.55
N ILE A 60 -5.53 36.73 -19.66
CA ILE A 60 -6.56 36.71 -20.71
C ILE A 60 -5.92 36.69 -22.10
N ASN A 61 -4.90 37.52 -22.32
CA ASN A 61 -4.19 37.60 -23.61
C ASN A 61 -3.41 36.31 -23.97
N LYS A 62 -3.05 35.51 -22.96
CA LYS A 62 -2.31 34.26 -23.15
C LYS A 62 -3.20 33.01 -23.09
N CYS A 63 -4.47 33.16 -22.72
CA CYS A 63 -5.37 32.04 -22.50
C CYS A 63 -6.05 31.62 -23.80
N GLU A 64 -5.83 30.38 -24.23
CA GLU A 64 -6.47 29.79 -25.43
C GLU A 64 -7.94 29.42 -25.18
N ASN A 65 -8.34 29.22 -23.92
CA ASN A 65 -9.69 28.81 -23.55
C ASN A 65 -10.64 30.01 -23.51
N THR A 66 -11.47 30.13 -24.55
CA THR A 66 -12.44 31.24 -24.74
C THR A 66 -13.41 31.40 -23.57
N ARG A 67 -13.88 30.30 -22.97
CA ARG A 67 -14.79 30.34 -21.82
C ARG A 67 -14.11 30.86 -20.56
N ALA A 68 -12.91 30.36 -20.26
CA ALA A 68 -12.16 30.79 -19.08
C ALA A 68 -11.70 32.26 -19.22
N SER A 69 -11.36 32.68 -20.44
CA SER A 69 -11.06 34.07 -20.78
C SER A 69 -12.27 34.99 -20.54
N ALA A 70 -13.48 34.59 -20.94
CA ALA A 70 -14.71 35.33 -20.68
C ALA A 70 -15.03 35.43 -19.18
N GLN A 71 -14.92 34.33 -18.43
CA GLN A 71 -15.13 34.33 -16.98
C GLN A 71 -14.08 35.19 -16.24
N MET A 72 -12.82 35.14 -16.66
CA MET A 72 -11.75 35.95 -16.10
C MET A 72 -11.98 37.44 -16.35
N LYS A 73 -12.46 37.80 -17.55
CA LYS A 73 -12.80 39.19 -17.89
C LYS A 73 -13.90 39.72 -16.98
N GLN A 74 -14.99 38.98 -16.82
CA GLN A 74 -16.09 39.36 -15.92
C GLN A 74 -15.64 39.49 -14.46
N ALA A 75 -14.84 38.56 -13.94
CA ALA A 75 -14.32 38.63 -12.58
C ALA A 75 -13.38 39.82 -12.37
N SER A 76 -12.60 40.20 -13.40
CA SER A 76 -11.72 41.37 -13.37
C SER A 76 -12.49 42.69 -13.38
N GLU A 77 -13.58 42.76 -14.15
CA GLU A 77 -14.47 43.93 -14.20
C GLU A 77 -15.19 44.12 -12.85
N ASN A 78 -15.71 43.05 -12.26
CA ASN A 78 -16.33 43.07 -10.94
C ASN A 78 -15.35 43.48 -9.83
N LEU A 79 -14.09 43.01 -9.91
CA LEU A 79 -13.05 43.41 -8.97
C LEU A 79 -12.72 44.91 -9.11
N GLN A 80 -12.61 45.43 -10.33
CA GLN A 80 -12.37 46.86 -10.57
C GLN A 80 -13.49 47.72 -9.96
N GLU A 81 -14.76 47.38 -10.24
CA GLU A 81 -15.91 48.10 -9.71
C GLU A 81 -15.92 48.09 -8.18
N THR A 82 -15.52 46.95 -7.57
CA THR A 82 -15.46 46.81 -6.12
C THR A 82 -14.32 47.64 -5.51
N VAL A 83 -13.14 47.67 -6.15
CA VAL A 83 -12.00 48.51 -5.74
C VAL A 83 -12.37 49.99 -5.82
N ASP A 84 -13.05 50.41 -6.89
CA ASP A 84 -13.50 51.80 -7.05
C ASP A 84 -14.52 52.20 -5.97
N LYS A 85 -15.44 51.29 -5.61
CA LYS A 85 -16.41 51.48 -4.51
C LYS A 85 -15.75 51.59 -3.13
N VAL A 86 -14.75 50.75 -2.82
CA VAL A 86 -13.97 50.88 -1.56
C VAL A 86 -13.34 52.27 -1.48
N CYS A 87 -12.79 52.76 -2.58
CA CYS A 87 -12.17 54.08 -2.62
C CYS A 87 -13.18 55.21 -2.41
N GLN A 88 -14.36 55.14 -3.05
CA GLN A 88 -15.42 56.13 -2.88
C GLN A 88 -15.94 56.16 -1.43
N LEU A 89 -16.21 54.99 -0.85
CA LEU A 89 -16.67 54.89 0.55
C LEU A 89 -15.64 55.39 1.54
N SER A 90 -14.35 55.19 1.27
CA SER A 90 -13.27 55.69 2.14
C SER A 90 -13.16 57.22 2.18
N VAL A 91 -13.45 57.89 1.06
CA VAL A 91 -13.45 59.37 1.00
C VAL A 91 -14.65 59.90 1.80
N ASN A 92 -15.80 59.24 1.71
CA ASN A 92 -17.02 59.61 2.42
C ASN A 92 -16.95 59.34 3.95
N LEU A 93 -16.18 58.33 4.37
CA LEU A 93 -15.91 58.03 5.79
C LEU A 93 -15.08 59.12 6.48
N ASN A 94 -14.25 59.86 5.74
CA ASN A 94 -13.50 61.00 6.28
C ASN A 94 -14.39 62.23 6.52
N SER A 95 -15.57 62.29 5.89
CA SER A 95 -16.53 63.40 6.01
C SER A 95 -17.70 63.11 6.95
N ASP A 96 -18.14 61.86 7.12
CA ASP A 96 -19.33 61.51 7.90
C ASP A 96 -19.12 60.24 8.77
N LYS A 97 -19.20 60.40 10.10
CA LYS A 97 -19.03 59.32 11.09
C LYS A 97 -20.35 58.57 11.36
N HIS A 98 -21.03 58.08 10.33
CA HIS A 98 -22.27 57.31 10.47
C HIS A 98 -22.03 55.80 10.35
N SER A 99 -22.78 55.02 11.15
CA SER A 99 -22.70 53.54 11.21
C SER A 99 -23.03 52.84 9.88
N GLU A 100 -23.81 53.48 9.00
CA GLU A 100 -24.31 52.89 7.75
C GLU A 100 -23.20 52.70 6.70
N THR A 101 -22.40 53.76 6.44
CA THR A 101 -21.26 53.76 5.50
C THR A 101 -20.23 52.71 5.86
N TYR A 102 -20.14 52.40 7.15
CA TYR A 102 -19.22 51.43 7.70
C TYR A 102 -19.67 49.98 7.46
N LYS A 103 -20.98 49.70 7.61
CA LYS A 103 -21.58 48.41 7.23
C LYS A 103 -21.43 48.16 5.73
N GLU A 104 -21.58 49.20 4.92
CA GLU A 104 -21.37 49.13 3.48
C GLU A 104 -19.91 48.82 3.12
N LEU A 105 -18.93 49.42 3.82
CA LEU A 105 -17.51 49.11 3.65
C LEU A 105 -17.18 47.63 3.94
N VAL A 106 -17.76 47.05 4.99
CA VAL A 106 -17.58 45.63 5.33
C VAL A 106 -18.12 44.73 4.21
N LEU A 107 -19.30 45.04 3.69
CA LEU A 107 -19.93 44.29 2.60
C LEU A 107 -19.11 44.35 1.30
N VAL A 108 -18.62 45.53 0.94
CA VAL A 108 -17.75 45.72 -0.24
C VAL A 108 -16.41 45.01 -0.06
N SER A 109 -15.87 44.95 1.17
CA SER A 109 -14.63 44.22 1.48
C SER A 109 -14.78 42.70 1.31
N ASN A 110 -15.93 42.14 1.68
CA ASN A 110 -16.25 40.72 1.43
C ASN A 110 -16.37 40.40 -0.07
N HIS A 111 -16.98 41.31 -0.86
CA HIS A 111 -16.99 41.17 -2.32
C HIS A 111 -15.58 41.22 -2.92
N LEU A 112 -14.71 42.08 -2.39
CA LEU A 112 -13.32 42.18 -2.86
C LEU A 112 -12.55 40.87 -2.62
N LEU A 113 -12.75 40.25 -1.45
CA LEU A 113 -12.24 38.93 -1.13
C LEU A 113 -12.78 37.87 -2.11
N GLN A 114 -14.10 37.85 -2.32
CA GLN A 114 -14.77 36.89 -3.20
C GLN A 114 -14.27 36.97 -4.64
N TYR A 115 -14.20 38.16 -5.23
CA TYR A 115 -13.73 38.32 -6.61
C TYR A 115 -12.25 38.02 -6.76
N THR A 116 -11.45 38.34 -5.74
CA THR A 116 -10.03 37.95 -5.68
C THR A 116 -9.89 36.41 -5.70
N PHE A 117 -10.67 35.69 -4.89
CA PHE A 117 -10.69 34.22 -4.94
C PHE A 117 -11.22 33.67 -6.26
N GLN A 118 -12.25 34.30 -6.85
CA GLN A 118 -12.82 33.88 -8.12
C GLN A 118 -11.79 33.95 -9.25
N ILE A 119 -11.00 35.02 -9.34
CA ILE A 119 -9.88 35.14 -10.29
C ILE A 119 -8.89 33.97 -10.12
N PHE A 120 -8.56 33.59 -8.88
CA PHE A 120 -7.66 32.46 -8.63
C PHE A 120 -8.26 31.12 -9.02
N LEU A 121 -9.54 30.90 -8.70
CA LEU A 121 -10.23 29.67 -9.05
C LEU A 121 -10.28 29.48 -10.57
N ILE A 122 -10.62 30.54 -11.33
CA ILE A 122 -10.66 30.47 -12.80
C ILE A 122 -9.28 30.15 -13.38
N ALA A 123 -8.22 30.82 -12.89
CA ALA A 123 -6.86 30.56 -13.36
C ALA A 123 -6.43 29.10 -13.07
N LYS A 124 -6.71 28.62 -11.85
CA LYS A 124 -6.40 27.25 -11.41
C LYS A 124 -7.19 26.21 -12.21
N GLU A 125 -8.49 26.40 -12.40
CA GLU A 125 -9.35 25.49 -13.17
C GLU A 125 -8.89 25.36 -14.64
N SER A 126 -8.46 26.48 -15.24
CA SER A 126 -7.92 26.47 -16.60
C SER A 126 -6.60 25.70 -16.70
N GLU A 127 -5.67 25.87 -15.75
CA GLU A 127 -4.42 25.10 -15.71
C GLU A 127 -4.68 23.59 -15.51
N LEU A 128 -5.62 23.25 -14.63
CA LEU A 128 -6.05 21.87 -14.39
C LEU A 128 -6.69 21.25 -15.64
N LYS A 129 -7.51 22.01 -16.37
CA LYS A 129 -8.11 21.56 -17.63
C LYS A 129 -7.04 21.31 -18.71
N ASN A 130 -6.07 22.21 -18.85
CA ASN A 130 -4.96 22.02 -19.79
C ASN A 130 -4.19 20.72 -19.53
N LEU A 131 -4.03 20.34 -18.26
CA LEU A 131 -3.38 19.07 -17.89
C LEU A 131 -4.24 17.86 -18.27
N SER A 132 -5.55 17.91 -18.00
CA SER A 132 -6.49 16.87 -18.42
C SER A 132 -6.52 16.69 -19.94
N ASP A 133 -6.39 17.78 -20.70
CA ASP A 133 -6.31 17.76 -22.15
C ASP A 133 -5.03 17.07 -22.64
N ILE A 134 -3.87 17.35 -22.02
CA ILE A 134 -2.60 16.65 -22.32
C ILE A 134 -2.72 15.16 -22.06
N VAL A 135 -3.30 14.75 -20.93
CA VAL A 135 -3.48 13.33 -20.61
C VAL A 135 -4.36 12.65 -21.66
N THR A 136 -5.41 13.33 -22.12
CA THR A 136 -6.26 12.83 -23.20
C THR A 136 -5.49 12.69 -24.51
N ARG A 137 -4.62 13.66 -24.84
CA ARG A 137 -3.74 13.55 -26.02
C ARG A 137 -2.72 12.41 -25.89
N VAL A 138 -2.11 12.22 -24.72
CA VAL A 138 -1.23 11.07 -24.43
C VAL A 138 -1.97 9.76 -24.68
N LYS A 139 -3.20 9.61 -24.17
CA LYS A 139 -4.04 8.42 -24.42
C LYS A 139 -4.27 8.17 -25.90
N ASN A 140 -4.62 9.23 -26.64
CA ASN A 140 -4.87 9.13 -28.07
C ASN A 140 -3.60 8.73 -28.82
N LYS A 141 -2.47 9.39 -28.57
CA LYS A 141 -1.18 9.09 -29.23
C LYS A 141 -0.65 7.70 -28.88
N ALA A 142 -0.77 7.27 -27.63
CA ALA A 142 -0.42 5.91 -27.22
C ALA A 142 -1.31 4.86 -27.91
N SER A 143 -2.61 5.15 -28.08
CA SER A 143 -3.53 4.28 -28.83
C SER A 143 -3.18 4.20 -30.33
N MET A 144 -2.66 5.27 -30.93
CA MET A 144 -2.18 5.24 -32.32
C MET A 144 -1.02 4.26 -32.50
N LEU A 145 -0.13 4.13 -31.50
CA LEU A 145 0.94 3.12 -31.52
C LEU A 145 0.42 1.68 -31.44
N LYS A 146 -0.80 1.47 -30.95
CA LYS A 146 -1.42 0.14 -30.92
C LYS A 146 -1.97 -0.25 -32.31
N TRP A 147 -2.65 0.67 -32.98
CA TRP A 147 -3.46 0.35 -34.16
C TRP A 147 -2.86 0.74 -35.50
N ASN A 148 -2.01 1.77 -35.56
CA ASN A 148 -1.64 2.43 -36.81
C ASN A 148 -0.19 2.22 -37.25
N ILE A 149 0.53 1.26 -36.64
CA ILE A 149 1.92 0.97 -37.00
C ILE A 149 1.95 -0.05 -38.14
N THR A 150 2.27 0.41 -39.34
CA THR A 150 2.41 -0.41 -40.55
C THR A 150 3.81 -0.36 -41.14
N SER A 151 4.62 0.66 -40.79
CA SER A 151 5.98 0.86 -41.28
C SER A 151 6.91 1.46 -40.21
N ALA A 152 8.23 1.32 -40.39
CA ALA A 152 9.23 1.92 -39.49
C ALA A 152 9.15 3.46 -39.45
N GLU A 153 8.77 4.11 -40.55
CA GLU A 153 8.56 5.56 -40.61
C GLU A 153 7.33 5.99 -39.79
N SER A 154 6.22 5.26 -39.92
CA SER A 154 4.99 5.52 -39.14
C SER A 154 5.24 5.35 -37.64
N MET A 155 5.97 4.29 -37.24
CA MET A 155 6.39 4.08 -35.86
C MET A 155 7.22 5.25 -35.35
N THR A 156 8.26 5.66 -36.09
CA THR A 156 9.16 6.74 -35.67
C THR A 156 8.39 8.05 -35.48
N LYS A 157 7.46 8.36 -36.38
CA LYS A 157 6.57 9.51 -36.29
C LYS A 157 5.70 9.47 -35.02
N TYR A 158 4.92 8.42 -34.82
CA TYR A 158 4.01 8.33 -33.67
C TYR A 158 4.75 8.24 -32.34
N PHE A 159 5.91 7.60 -32.31
CA PHE A 159 6.74 7.51 -31.11
C PHE A 159 7.29 8.90 -30.73
N LYS A 160 7.72 9.69 -31.72
CA LYS A 160 8.13 11.09 -31.51
C LYS A 160 6.97 11.95 -31.01
N GLU A 161 5.80 11.86 -31.63
CA GLU A 161 4.60 12.59 -31.19
C GLU A 161 4.21 12.25 -29.75
N LEU A 162 4.27 10.97 -29.36
CA LEU A 162 4.04 10.56 -27.97
C LEU A 162 5.12 11.10 -27.03
N THR A 163 6.38 11.10 -27.46
CA THR A 163 7.50 11.66 -26.68
C THR A 163 7.26 13.13 -26.34
N GLU A 164 6.82 13.93 -27.33
CA GLU A 164 6.54 15.35 -27.16
C GLU A 164 5.42 15.60 -26.14
N GLU A 165 4.32 14.84 -26.21
CA GLU A 165 3.22 14.95 -25.24
C GLU A 165 3.63 14.49 -23.83
N LEU A 166 4.45 13.43 -23.71
CA LEU A 166 4.96 12.97 -22.42
C LEU A 166 5.93 13.98 -21.78
N LEU A 167 6.75 14.66 -22.58
CA LEU A 167 7.61 15.75 -22.10
C LEU A 167 6.78 16.93 -21.57
N LEU A 168 5.69 17.27 -22.27
CA LEU A 168 4.78 18.31 -21.84
C LEU A 168 4.04 17.91 -20.54
N LEU A 169 3.55 16.68 -20.46
CA LEU A 169 2.94 16.11 -19.25
C LEU A 169 3.91 16.19 -18.06
N ASN A 170 5.16 15.76 -18.24
CA ASN A 170 6.20 15.84 -17.23
C ASN A 170 6.44 17.28 -16.75
N LYS A 171 6.57 18.23 -17.69
CA LYS A 171 6.76 19.65 -17.36
C LYS A 171 5.64 20.21 -16.48
N LEU A 172 4.38 19.89 -16.80
CA LEU A 172 3.24 20.37 -16.01
C LEU A 172 3.12 19.65 -14.66
N CYS A 173 3.30 18.34 -14.62
CA CYS A 173 3.28 17.56 -13.38
C CYS A 173 4.36 18.04 -12.40
N MET A 174 5.58 18.29 -12.89
CA MET A 174 6.68 18.82 -12.06
C MET A 174 6.44 20.26 -11.61
N ARG A 175 5.75 21.07 -12.41
CA ARG A 175 5.31 22.41 -11.98
C ARG A 175 4.30 22.29 -10.83
N ARG A 176 3.28 21.44 -10.98
CA ARG A 176 2.28 21.17 -9.94
C ARG A 176 2.93 20.64 -8.66
N HIS A 177 3.85 19.69 -8.77
CA HIS A 177 4.62 19.16 -7.64
C HIS A 177 5.31 20.27 -6.82
N LYS A 178 5.87 21.30 -7.47
CA LYS A 178 6.50 22.45 -6.78
C LYS A 178 5.48 23.35 -6.09
N GLU A 179 4.24 23.40 -6.58
CA GLU A 179 3.20 24.27 -6.05
C GLU A 179 2.44 23.68 -4.86
N LEU A 180 2.44 22.35 -4.72
CA LEU A 180 1.86 21.64 -3.58
C LEU A 180 2.65 21.96 -2.30
N ILE A 181 1.98 22.38 -1.23
CA ILE A 181 2.57 22.70 0.08
C ILE A 181 1.89 21.78 1.09
N GLY A 182 2.65 21.06 1.93
CA GLY A 182 2.12 20.14 2.95
C GLY A 182 1.60 18.78 2.44
N GLU A 183 1.31 18.63 1.15
CA GLU A 183 0.73 17.40 0.57
C GLU A 183 1.81 16.43 0.05
N GLN A 184 2.62 15.86 0.95
CA GLN A 184 3.74 14.97 0.57
C GLN A 184 3.28 13.73 -0.21
N GLN A 185 2.13 13.16 0.14
CA GLN A 185 1.59 11.99 -0.55
C GLN A 185 1.31 12.26 -2.04
N GLN A 186 0.69 13.39 -2.36
CA GLN A 186 0.42 13.74 -3.77
C GLN A 186 1.71 13.99 -4.55
N LYS A 187 2.71 14.60 -3.90
CA LYS A 187 4.04 14.78 -4.49
C LYS A 187 4.69 13.46 -4.84
N ASP A 188 4.68 12.51 -3.91
CA ASP A 188 5.27 11.19 -4.12
C ASP A 188 4.53 10.44 -5.24
N MET A 189 3.19 10.50 -5.29
CA MET A 189 2.40 9.90 -6.37
C MET A 189 2.71 10.51 -7.75
N ILE A 190 2.91 11.83 -7.83
CA ILE A 190 3.32 12.50 -9.08
C ILE A 190 4.70 12.00 -9.52
N VAL A 191 5.67 11.97 -8.62
CA VAL A 191 7.04 11.51 -8.92
C VAL A 191 7.04 10.05 -9.35
N ASN A 192 6.30 9.18 -8.65
CA ASN A 192 6.19 7.77 -8.96
C ASN A 192 5.53 7.54 -10.33
N GLY A 193 4.39 8.18 -10.62
CA GLY A 193 3.72 8.05 -11.91
C GLY A 193 4.60 8.48 -13.09
N LEU A 194 5.36 9.58 -12.93
CA LEU A 194 6.33 10.03 -13.93
C LEU A 194 7.51 9.07 -14.06
N HIS A 195 8.00 8.51 -12.96
CA HIS A 195 9.07 7.54 -12.95
C HIS A 195 8.69 6.26 -13.68
N MET A 196 7.47 5.75 -13.45
CA MET A 196 6.93 4.58 -14.15
C MET A 196 6.94 4.79 -15.66
N ILE A 197 6.43 5.93 -16.14
CA ILE A 197 6.46 6.29 -17.56
C ILE A 197 7.90 6.31 -18.09
N ARG A 198 8.85 6.88 -17.34
CA ARG A 198 10.26 6.97 -17.77
C ARG A 198 10.95 5.62 -17.88
N ILE A 199 10.61 4.65 -17.02
CA ILE A 199 11.18 3.29 -17.07
C ILE A 199 10.59 2.49 -18.24
N ILE A 200 9.27 2.55 -18.44
CA ILE A 200 8.59 1.69 -19.43
C ILE A 200 8.63 2.25 -20.85
N PHE A 201 8.74 3.57 -21.02
CA PHE A 201 8.69 4.19 -22.35
C PHE A 201 9.82 3.75 -23.31
N PRO A 202 11.09 3.60 -22.87
CA PRO A 202 12.16 3.11 -23.73
C PRO A 202 11.94 1.68 -24.24
N SER A 203 11.35 0.78 -23.44
CA SER A 203 11.13 -0.61 -23.86
C SER A 203 10.07 -0.71 -24.96
N LEU A 204 9.12 0.23 -24.99
CA LEU A 204 8.10 0.31 -26.03
C LEU A 204 8.73 0.39 -27.44
N GLN A 205 9.81 1.17 -27.61
CA GLN A 205 10.45 1.31 -28.93
C GLN A 205 10.95 -0.04 -29.48
N GLU A 206 11.56 -0.85 -28.62
CA GLU A 206 12.12 -2.15 -29.01
C GLU A 206 11.01 -3.20 -29.25
N ILE A 207 9.97 -3.17 -28.43
CA ILE A 207 8.78 -4.02 -28.62
C ILE A 207 8.12 -3.70 -29.96
N LEU A 208 7.97 -2.42 -30.29
CA LEU A 208 7.38 -2.00 -31.55
C LEU A 208 8.21 -2.45 -32.76
N LYS A 209 9.55 -2.44 -32.67
CA LYS A 209 10.42 -2.95 -33.74
C LYS A 209 10.23 -4.45 -33.93
N THR A 210 10.08 -5.17 -32.82
CA THR A 210 9.79 -6.61 -32.83
C THR A 210 8.45 -6.89 -33.51
N CYS A 211 7.40 -6.12 -33.19
CA CYS A 211 6.09 -6.24 -33.84
C CYS A 211 6.15 -5.96 -35.34
N LEU A 212 6.96 -4.98 -35.79
CA LEU A 212 7.16 -4.70 -37.22
C LEU A 212 7.94 -5.82 -37.92
N ALA A 213 8.98 -6.36 -37.28
CA ALA A 213 9.77 -7.45 -37.82
C ALA A 213 8.99 -8.77 -37.87
N ARG A 214 8.04 -8.97 -36.94
CA ARG A 214 7.26 -10.20 -36.76
C ARG A 214 5.76 -9.88 -36.55
N PRO A 215 4.99 -9.60 -37.62
CA PRO A 215 3.59 -9.17 -37.50
C PRO A 215 2.63 -10.22 -36.93
N ASN A 216 2.99 -11.51 -37.00
CA ASN A 216 2.15 -12.62 -36.53
C ASN A 216 2.50 -13.07 -35.09
N ASP A 217 3.42 -12.39 -34.41
CA ASP A 217 3.79 -12.70 -33.03
C ASP A 217 2.77 -12.10 -32.04
N GLU A 218 1.83 -12.93 -31.59
CA GLU A 218 0.81 -12.54 -30.60
C GLU A 218 1.41 -12.17 -29.24
N HIS A 219 2.56 -12.74 -28.86
CA HIS A 219 3.25 -12.36 -27.63
C HIS A 219 3.85 -10.96 -27.73
N ALA A 220 4.44 -10.60 -28.87
CA ALA A 220 4.94 -9.24 -29.10
C ALA A 220 3.80 -8.21 -29.08
N LYS A 221 2.64 -8.53 -29.70
CA LYS A 221 1.44 -7.67 -29.65
C LYS A 221 0.90 -7.53 -28.23
N SER A 222 0.81 -8.61 -27.48
CA SER A 222 0.38 -8.60 -26.07
C SER A 222 1.29 -7.74 -25.20
N ARG A 223 2.62 -7.87 -25.36
CA ARG A 223 3.60 -7.02 -24.65
C ARG A 223 3.47 -5.54 -25.01
N ARG A 224 3.29 -5.22 -26.30
CA ARG A 224 3.03 -3.84 -26.75
C ARG A 224 1.80 -3.28 -26.06
N ASP A 225 0.70 -4.03 -26.10
CA ASP A 225 -0.59 -3.61 -25.56
C ASP A 225 -0.52 -3.40 -24.05
N PHE A 226 0.20 -4.26 -23.35
CA PHE A 226 0.47 -4.13 -21.92
C PHE A 226 1.24 -2.84 -21.60
N VAL A 227 2.35 -2.57 -22.30
CA VAL A 227 3.15 -1.35 -22.07
C VAL A 227 2.34 -0.08 -22.40
N ILE A 228 1.58 -0.09 -23.49
CA ILE A 228 0.69 1.02 -23.87
C ILE A 228 -0.39 1.24 -22.79
N HIS A 229 -1.02 0.17 -22.32
CA HIS A 229 -2.01 0.25 -21.24
C HIS A 229 -1.39 0.85 -19.97
N ARG A 230 -0.18 0.44 -19.60
CA ARG A 230 0.52 0.99 -18.42
C ARG A 230 0.83 2.48 -18.55
N ILE A 231 1.28 2.94 -19.73
CA ILE A 231 1.48 4.38 -19.98
C ILE A 231 0.16 5.14 -19.81
N ILE A 232 -0.94 4.61 -20.37
CA ILE A 232 -2.28 5.21 -20.28
C ILE A 232 -2.77 5.26 -18.83
N THR A 233 -2.61 4.17 -18.08
CA THR A 233 -3.02 4.08 -16.68
C THR A 233 -2.20 5.01 -15.81
N ALA A 234 -0.86 5.04 -15.97
CA ALA A 234 -0.01 5.98 -15.25
C ALA A 234 -0.36 7.44 -15.55
N ALA A 235 -0.61 7.79 -16.81
CA ALA A 235 -1.05 9.14 -17.19
C ALA A 235 -2.43 9.49 -16.62
N SER A 236 -3.35 8.51 -16.53
CA SER A 236 -4.67 8.68 -15.90
C SER A 236 -4.57 8.90 -14.40
N LEU A 237 -3.75 8.09 -13.72
CA LEU A 237 -3.50 8.26 -12.28
C LEU A 237 -2.89 9.63 -11.98
N LEU A 238 -1.93 10.08 -12.79
CA LEU A 238 -1.37 11.43 -12.67
C LEU A 238 -2.46 12.50 -12.82
N ASN A 239 -3.39 12.33 -13.75
CA ASN A 239 -4.53 13.23 -13.89
C ASN A 239 -5.40 13.23 -12.62
N ASP A 240 -5.73 12.07 -12.08
CA ASP A 240 -6.62 11.95 -10.92
C ASP A 240 -5.98 12.51 -9.64
N VAL A 241 -4.67 12.33 -9.47
CA VAL A 241 -3.87 12.95 -8.39
C VAL A 241 -3.91 14.47 -8.51
N ILE A 242 -3.69 14.99 -9.71
CA ILE A 242 -3.58 16.44 -9.91
C ILE A 242 -4.94 17.13 -9.81
N MET A 243 -6.00 16.48 -10.27
CA MET A 243 -7.37 16.98 -10.20
C MET A 243 -7.98 16.85 -8.79
N ASN A 244 -7.25 16.33 -7.79
CA ASN A 244 -7.77 15.97 -6.48
C ASN A 244 -9.06 15.11 -6.58
N ARG A 245 -9.18 14.31 -7.64
CA ARG A 245 -10.29 13.37 -7.85
C ARG A 245 -10.09 12.07 -7.08
N LEU A 246 -8.86 11.80 -6.68
CA LEU A 246 -8.60 10.83 -5.64
C LEU A 246 -9.19 11.37 -4.33
N PRO A 247 -10.06 10.61 -3.65
CA PRO A 247 -10.54 11.00 -2.35
C PRO A 247 -9.33 11.30 -1.45
N THR A 248 -9.44 12.38 -0.68
CA THR A 248 -8.39 12.87 0.26
C THR A 248 -7.98 11.78 1.25
N ASP A 249 -8.79 10.73 1.35
CA ASP A 249 -8.47 9.43 1.89
C ASP A 249 -8.58 8.37 0.76
N PRO A 250 -7.49 7.70 0.32
CA PRO A 250 -7.53 6.74 -0.78
C PRO A 250 -8.26 5.41 -0.46
N MET A 251 -9.24 5.43 0.44
CA MET A 251 -10.00 4.28 0.95
C MET A 251 -11.25 3.97 0.12
N VAL A 252 -11.18 3.91 -1.22
CA VAL A 252 -12.25 3.26 -2.03
C VAL A 252 -11.73 2.68 -3.36
N VAL A 253 -10.50 2.18 -3.37
CA VAL A 253 -10.26 0.96 -4.16
C VAL A 253 -10.37 -0.14 -3.11
N ASN A 254 -11.15 -1.18 -3.37
CA ASN A 254 -11.31 -2.35 -2.49
C ASN A 254 -9.92 -2.83 -2.00
N GLU A 255 -9.44 -2.31 -0.86
CA GLU A 255 -8.22 -2.76 -0.23
C GLU A 255 -8.59 -4.00 0.58
N PRO A 256 -8.12 -5.20 0.20
CA PRO A 256 -8.16 -6.32 1.12
C PRO A 256 -7.44 -5.94 2.41
N GLY A 257 -8.23 -5.79 3.48
CA GLY A 257 -7.87 -6.06 4.87
C GLY A 257 -6.58 -5.46 5.41
N PHE A 258 -6.65 -4.24 5.93
CA PHE A 258 -5.80 -3.87 7.06
C PHE A 258 -6.28 -4.65 8.29
N PHE A 259 -5.88 -5.91 8.41
CA PHE A 259 -6.30 -6.83 9.48
C PHE A 259 -6.26 -6.15 10.86
N VAL A 260 -5.16 -5.48 11.18
CA VAL A 260 -4.99 -4.77 12.46
C VAL A 260 -5.92 -3.56 12.61
N ASN A 261 -6.08 -2.73 11.56
CA ASN A 261 -7.01 -1.60 11.62
C ASN A 261 -8.46 -2.08 11.70
N LEU A 262 -8.77 -3.19 11.04
CA LEU A 262 -10.08 -3.83 11.05
C LEU A 262 -10.40 -4.37 12.44
N LEU A 263 -9.46 -5.08 13.07
CA LEU A 263 -9.58 -5.51 14.47
C LEU A 263 -9.75 -4.32 15.41
N SER A 264 -8.96 -3.25 15.23
CA SER A 264 -9.09 -2.03 16.03
C SER A 264 -10.49 -1.40 15.90
N LYS A 265 -11.06 -1.37 14.68
CA LYS A 265 -12.44 -0.90 14.43
C LYS A 265 -13.49 -1.78 15.13
N ILE A 266 -13.35 -3.11 15.03
CA ILE A 266 -14.25 -4.07 15.68
C ILE A 266 -14.17 -3.92 17.21
N ILE A 267 -12.97 -3.87 17.77
CA ILE A 267 -12.74 -3.72 19.22
C ILE A 267 -13.30 -2.39 19.72
N ASN A 268 -13.07 -1.29 18.98
CA ASN A 268 -13.63 0.02 19.33
C ASN A 268 -15.16 0.02 19.31
N THR A 269 -15.79 -0.72 18.40
CA THR A 269 -17.25 -0.86 18.34
C THR A 269 -17.80 -1.65 19.54
N LEU A 270 -17.07 -2.67 20.00
CA LEU A 270 -17.44 -3.50 21.15
C LEU A 270 -17.07 -2.87 22.51
N SER A 271 -16.36 -1.75 22.50
CA SER A 271 -15.92 -1.05 23.71
C SER A 271 -17.09 -0.53 24.54
N GLU A 272 -16.82 -0.24 25.82
CA GLU A 272 -17.86 0.09 26.79
C GLU A 272 -18.70 1.32 26.42
N THR A 273 -18.11 2.24 25.66
CA THR A 273 -18.75 3.48 25.21
C THR A 273 -19.63 3.29 23.98
N ASN A 274 -19.32 2.32 23.11
CA ASN A 274 -19.90 2.23 21.77
C ASN A 274 -20.80 0.99 21.56
N ARG A 275 -20.75 0.00 22.46
CA ARG A 275 -21.50 -1.27 22.36
C ARG A 275 -23.02 -1.17 22.50
N VAL A 276 -23.60 0.02 22.45
CA VAL A 276 -25.06 0.25 22.60
C VAL A 276 -25.81 -0.10 21.30
N LEU A 277 -25.20 0.14 20.14
CA LEU A 277 -25.75 -0.19 18.83
C LEU A 277 -24.65 -0.81 17.99
N LEU A 278 -24.80 -2.08 17.60
CA LEU A 278 -23.88 -2.70 16.65
C LEU A 278 -24.13 -2.12 15.25
N CYS A 279 -23.05 -1.71 14.57
CA CYS A 279 -23.13 -1.21 13.20
C CYS A 279 -23.55 -2.33 12.23
N GLU A 280 -24.27 -1.98 11.16
CA GLU A 280 -24.67 -2.93 10.11
C GLU A 280 -23.48 -3.66 9.47
N ASN A 281 -22.31 -3.00 9.43
CA ASN A 281 -21.09 -3.57 8.86
C ASN A 281 -20.27 -4.43 9.84
N PHE A 282 -20.73 -4.61 11.08
CA PHE A 282 -19.96 -5.33 12.10
C PHE A 282 -19.68 -6.79 11.68
N GLU A 283 -20.66 -7.44 11.05
CA GLU A 283 -20.55 -8.83 10.60
C GLU A 283 -19.53 -8.97 9.47
N SER A 284 -19.59 -8.07 8.48
CA SER A 284 -18.68 -8.09 7.34
C SER A 284 -17.23 -7.83 7.78
N TRP A 285 -17.03 -6.92 8.73
CA TRP A 285 -15.70 -6.68 9.31
C TRP A 285 -15.14 -7.91 10.01
N LEU A 286 -15.94 -8.57 10.85
CA LEU A 286 -15.49 -9.77 11.55
C LEU A 286 -15.21 -10.92 10.56
N HIS A 287 -16.06 -11.07 9.54
CA HIS A 287 -15.85 -12.05 8.47
C HIS A 287 -14.53 -11.81 7.75
N SER A 288 -14.24 -10.57 7.34
CA SER A 288 -12.97 -10.23 6.69
C SER A 288 -11.75 -10.48 7.59
N ALA A 289 -11.86 -10.25 8.90
CA ALA A 289 -10.79 -10.55 9.84
C ALA A 289 -10.52 -12.07 9.95
N ILE A 290 -11.58 -12.87 9.99
CA ILE A 290 -11.48 -14.34 10.02
C ILE A 290 -10.96 -14.86 8.68
N GLN A 291 -11.40 -14.30 7.56
CA GLN A 291 -10.93 -14.66 6.23
C GLN A 291 -9.42 -14.42 6.12
N HIS A 292 -8.93 -13.26 6.57
CA HIS A 292 -7.49 -13.00 6.62
C HIS A 292 -6.75 -14.03 7.48
N ALA A 293 -7.27 -14.35 8.67
CA ALA A 293 -6.68 -15.35 9.55
C ALA A 293 -6.62 -16.75 8.89
N MET A 294 -7.67 -17.13 8.13
CA MET A 294 -7.70 -18.41 7.40
C MET A 294 -6.77 -18.40 6.19
N CYS A 295 -6.62 -17.27 5.49
CA CYS A 295 -5.61 -17.11 4.45
C CYS A 295 -4.21 -17.33 5.01
N VAL A 296 -3.89 -16.72 6.15
CA VAL A 296 -2.61 -16.96 6.86
C VAL A 296 -2.47 -18.44 7.25
N ALA A 297 -3.52 -19.06 7.78
CA ALA A 297 -3.55 -20.47 8.15
C ALA A 297 -3.23 -21.43 6.98
N HIS A 298 -3.61 -21.07 5.75
CA HIS A 298 -3.33 -21.85 4.55
C HIS A 298 -1.82 -22.00 4.29
N PHE A 299 -1.03 -20.94 4.51
CA PHE A 299 0.42 -20.94 4.27
C PHE A 299 1.23 -21.55 5.42
N ILE A 300 0.62 -21.86 6.56
CA ILE A 300 1.30 -22.38 7.75
C ILE A 300 1.32 -23.92 7.74
N PRO A 301 2.40 -24.56 8.29
CA PRO A 301 2.44 -26.01 8.50
C PRO A 301 1.25 -26.55 9.31
N LYS A 302 0.82 -27.77 8.99
CA LYS A 302 -0.39 -28.41 9.52
C LYS A 302 -0.48 -28.37 11.06
N GLU A 303 0.60 -28.67 11.75
CA GLU A 303 0.69 -28.70 13.22
C GLU A 303 0.31 -27.37 13.89
N ARG A 304 0.65 -26.24 13.24
CA ARG A 304 0.39 -24.89 13.78
C ARG A 304 -0.91 -24.29 13.25
N ARG A 305 -1.42 -24.80 12.14
CA ARG A 305 -2.68 -24.39 11.50
C ARG A 305 -3.87 -24.59 12.43
N GLU A 306 -3.95 -25.74 13.11
CA GLU A 306 -5.05 -26.07 14.02
C GLU A 306 -5.19 -25.04 15.15
N LEU A 307 -4.08 -24.49 15.64
CA LEU A 307 -4.10 -23.45 16.67
C LEU A 307 -4.77 -22.16 16.18
N VAL A 308 -4.58 -21.78 14.92
CA VAL A 308 -5.24 -20.60 14.33
C VAL A 308 -6.73 -20.87 14.14
N VAL A 309 -7.07 -22.03 13.56
CA VAL A 309 -8.46 -22.45 13.33
C VAL A 309 -9.24 -22.46 14.65
N ASN A 310 -8.66 -22.99 15.73
CA ASN A 310 -9.30 -23.04 17.04
C ASN A 310 -9.60 -21.64 17.61
N VAL A 311 -8.74 -20.65 17.35
CA VAL A 311 -9.01 -19.26 17.78
C VAL A 311 -10.13 -18.64 16.94
N CYS A 312 -10.13 -18.85 15.63
CA CYS A 312 -11.22 -18.40 14.75
C CYS A 312 -12.58 -19.00 15.16
N LEU A 313 -12.62 -20.29 15.52
CA LEU A 313 -13.84 -20.93 16.01
C LEU A 313 -14.35 -20.31 17.31
N LYS A 314 -13.44 -19.96 18.25
CA LYS A 314 -13.80 -19.25 19.49
C LYS A 314 -14.35 -17.84 19.22
N VAL A 315 -13.80 -17.13 18.24
CA VAL A 315 -14.30 -15.82 17.80
C VAL A 315 -15.73 -15.95 17.23
N LEU A 316 -15.96 -16.93 16.35
CA LEU A 316 -17.29 -17.20 15.77
C LEU A 316 -18.31 -17.62 16.84
N GLU A 317 -17.89 -18.45 17.80
CA GLU A 317 -18.73 -18.83 18.93
C GLU A 317 -19.14 -17.58 19.75
N ALA A 318 -18.17 -16.75 20.14
CA ALA A 318 -18.44 -15.53 20.90
C ALA A 318 -19.31 -14.54 20.11
N GLN A 319 -19.10 -14.40 18.80
CA GLN A 319 -19.95 -13.60 17.91
C GLN A 319 -21.40 -14.06 17.95
N ARG A 320 -21.66 -15.36 17.78
CA ARG A 320 -23.03 -15.91 17.79
C ARG A 320 -23.77 -15.55 19.07
N TYR A 321 -23.11 -15.66 20.22
CA TYR A 321 -23.69 -15.27 21.50
C TYR A 321 -23.95 -13.76 21.58
N VAL A 322 -23.01 -12.90 21.16
CA VAL A 322 -23.19 -11.43 21.13
C VAL A 322 -24.38 -11.03 20.26
N TYR A 323 -24.51 -11.60 19.07
CA TYR A 323 -25.64 -11.32 18.17
C TYR A 323 -26.97 -11.81 18.73
N SER A 324 -27.01 -13.03 19.29
CA SER A 324 -28.23 -13.57 19.89
C SER A 324 -28.74 -12.72 21.06
N LEU A 325 -27.83 -12.16 21.86
CA LEU A 325 -28.15 -11.28 22.97
C LEU A 325 -28.54 -9.88 22.49
N TYR A 326 -27.89 -9.37 21.45
CA TYR A 326 -28.24 -8.10 20.81
C TYR A 326 -29.68 -8.10 20.25
N GLN A 327 -30.08 -9.17 19.57
CA GLN A 327 -31.45 -9.32 19.06
C GLN A 327 -32.49 -9.32 20.21
N LYS A 328 -32.18 -9.99 21.32
CA LYS A 328 -33.03 -9.99 22.53
C LYS A 328 -33.11 -8.62 23.21
N LEU A 329 -32.00 -7.90 23.28
CA LEU A 329 -31.93 -6.51 23.78
C LEU A 329 -32.74 -5.51 22.93
N SER A 330 -32.88 -5.78 21.62
CA SER A 330 -33.68 -4.95 20.72
C SER A 330 -35.19 -5.21 20.81
N SER A 331 -35.60 -6.33 21.41
CA SER A 331 -37.00 -6.78 21.50
C SER A 331 -37.62 -6.63 22.90
N GLU A 332 -36.84 -6.64 23.98
CA GLU A 332 -37.36 -6.57 25.37
C GLU A 332 -36.77 -5.42 26.21
N ILE A 333 -37.66 -4.71 26.91
CA ILE A 333 -37.34 -3.52 27.74
C ILE A 333 -36.94 -3.96 29.16
N LYS A 334 -35.64 -3.82 29.47
CA LYS A 334 -35.02 -3.74 30.82
C LYS A 334 -34.87 -5.04 31.63
N GLU A 335 -33.84 -5.81 31.32
CA GLU A 335 -33.14 -6.62 32.34
C GLU A 335 -31.66 -6.21 32.45
N GLU A 336 -31.28 -5.61 33.58
CA GLU A 336 -29.89 -5.29 33.95
C GLU A 336 -28.98 -6.53 33.81
N GLN A 337 -29.51 -7.72 34.10
CA GLN A 337 -28.81 -9.01 33.99
C GLN A 337 -28.51 -9.39 32.54
N LEU A 338 -29.45 -9.18 31.61
CA LEU A 338 -29.25 -9.43 30.18
C LEU A 338 -28.17 -8.48 29.63
N ARG A 339 -28.18 -7.21 30.06
CA ARG A 339 -27.18 -6.21 29.67
C ARG A 339 -25.79 -6.54 30.23
N ASN A 340 -25.70 -7.00 31.48
CA ASN A 340 -24.44 -7.45 32.07
C ASN A 340 -23.88 -8.69 31.36
N THR A 341 -24.76 -9.61 30.97
CA THR A 341 -24.38 -10.81 30.20
C THR A 341 -23.88 -10.43 28.80
N TYR A 342 -24.58 -9.53 28.11
CA TYR A 342 -24.14 -8.97 26.84
C TYR A 342 -22.76 -8.30 26.95
N ASN A 343 -22.57 -7.43 27.94
CA ASN A 343 -21.28 -6.77 28.19
C ASN A 343 -20.15 -7.77 28.43
N SER A 344 -20.41 -8.83 29.20
CA SER A 344 -19.44 -9.90 29.44
C SER A 344 -19.07 -10.64 28.15
N TRP A 345 -20.02 -10.90 27.25
CA TRP A 345 -19.75 -11.56 25.98
C TRP A 345 -19.05 -10.64 24.98
N CYS A 346 -19.35 -9.34 24.97
CA CYS A 346 -18.57 -8.35 24.20
C CYS A 346 -17.10 -8.34 24.66
N ASN A 347 -16.85 -8.33 25.97
CA ASN A 347 -15.49 -8.41 26.52
C ASN A 347 -14.81 -9.74 26.15
N LYS A 348 -15.54 -10.86 26.18
CA LYS A 348 -15.03 -12.17 25.74
C LYS A 348 -14.67 -12.16 24.25
N LEU A 349 -15.49 -11.56 23.39
CA LEU A 349 -15.22 -11.41 21.97
C LEU A 349 -13.99 -10.54 21.72
N ILE A 350 -13.84 -9.41 22.42
CA ILE A 350 -12.64 -8.57 22.39
C ILE A 350 -11.40 -9.39 22.74
N ASN A 351 -11.44 -10.14 23.86
CA ASN A 351 -10.31 -10.99 24.28
C ASN A 351 -9.95 -12.06 23.22
N CYS A 352 -10.97 -12.67 22.59
CA CYS A 352 -10.74 -13.61 21.48
C CYS A 352 -10.09 -12.94 20.27
N LEU A 353 -10.48 -11.70 19.94
CA LEU A 353 -9.90 -10.93 18.83
C LEU A 353 -8.46 -10.50 19.11
N CYS A 354 -8.14 -10.03 20.33
CA CYS A 354 -6.76 -9.74 20.71
C CYS A 354 -5.88 -11.00 20.66
N HIS A 355 -6.41 -12.14 21.11
CA HIS A 355 -5.69 -13.41 21.02
C HIS A 355 -5.49 -13.85 19.55
N LEU A 356 -6.48 -13.61 18.68
CA LEU A 356 -6.36 -13.85 17.25
C LEU A 356 -5.24 -12.99 16.64
N GLU A 357 -5.22 -11.70 16.95
CA GLU A 357 -4.20 -10.76 16.47
C GLU A 357 -2.78 -11.23 16.81
N VAL A 358 -2.52 -11.53 18.09
CA VAL A 358 -1.22 -12.01 18.57
C VAL A 358 -0.83 -13.30 17.85
N ARG A 359 -1.77 -14.25 17.72
CA ARG A 359 -1.52 -15.54 17.10
C ARG A 359 -1.17 -15.40 15.62
N ILE A 360 -1.94 -14.59 14.89
CA ILE A 360 -1.71 -14.32 13.47
C ILE A 360 -0.36 -13.63 13.28
N ASN A 361 -0.08 -12.55 14.02
CA ASN A 361 1.16 -11.81 13.85
C ASN A 361 2.41 -12.65 14.15
N LYS A 362 2.31 -13.57 15.13
CA LYS A 362 3.38 -14.55 15.41
C LYS A 362 3.61 -15.50 14.23
N GLU A 363 2.55 -15.99 13.61
CA GLU A 363 2.70 -16.88 12.47
C GLU A 363 3.12 -16.17 11.18
N VAL A 364 2.67 -14.94 10.96
CA VAL A 364 3.16 -14.08 9.86
C VAL A 364 4.68 -13.84 10.01
N LEU A 365 5.17 -13.60 11.23
CA LEU A 365 6.62 -13.50 11.47
C LEU A 365 7.35 -14.81 11.12
N HIS A 366 6.79 -15.97 11.49
CA HIS A 366 7.36 -17.26 11.09
C HIS A 366 7.38 -17.44 9.57
N LEU A 367 6.32 -17.03 8.86
CA LEU A 367 6.25 -17.08 7.41
C LEU A 367 7.29 -16.16 6.78
N LEU A 368 7.41 -14.92 7.27
CA LEU A 368 8.40 -13.94 6.81
C LEU A 368 9.82 -14.50 6.90
N VAL A 369 10.21 -15.04 8.06
CA VAL A 369 11.54 -15.65 8.26
C VAL A 369 11.77 -16.83 7.32
N SER A 370 10.74 -17.60 6.99
CA SER A 370 10.88 -18.77 6.12
C SER A 370 10.90 -18.45 4.63
N VAL A 371 9.98 -17.63 4.15
CA VAL A 371 9.81 -17.32 2.71
C VAL A 371 10.90 -16.38 2.23
N PHE A 372 11.28 -15.39 3.05
CA PHE A 372 12.34 -14.43 2.72
C PHE A 372 13.73 -14.87 3.21
N ALA A 373 13.92 -16.15 3.54
CA ALA A 373 15.25 -16.70 3.76
C ALA A 373 16.06 -16.76 2.46
N GLU A 374 15.40 -17.11 1.35
CA GLU A 374 16.00 -17.18 0.02
C GLU A 374 15.17 -16.32 -0.94
N THR A 375 15.77 -15.25 -1.45
CA THR A 375 15.08 -14.23 -2.27
C THR A 375 15.63 -14.13 -3.68
N SER A 376 16.75 -14.78 -3.98
CA SER A 376 17.47 -14.66 -5.25
C SER A 376 17.41 -15.92 -6.08
N GLU A 377 17.55 -17.07 -5.43
CA GLU A 377 17.79 -18.35 -6.11
C GLU A 377 16.65 -18.81 -7.05
N PRO A 378 15.36 -18.65 -6.72
CA PRO A 378 14.27 -19.11 -7.60
C PRO A 378 14.31 -18.44 -8.98
N LEU A 379 14.64 -17.15 -9.03
CA LEU A 379 14.81 -16.42 -10.30
C LEU A 379 16.09 -16.84 -11.02
N GLU A 380 17.21 -16.96 -10.29
CA GLU A 380 18.49 -17.38 -10.88
C GLU A 380 18.39 -18.76 -11.52
N ARG A 381 17.75 -19.73 -10.85
CA ARG A 381 17.50 -21.06 -11.41
C ARG A 381 16.68 -21.04 -12.69
N LEU A 382 15.69 -20.15 -12.78
CA LEU A 382 14.85 -20.00 -13.96
C LEU A 382 15.62 -19.39 -15.13
N VAL A 383 16.45 -18.38 -14.86
CA VAL A 383 17.03 -17.52 -15.89
C VAL A 383 18.45 -17.95 -16.31
N ASP A 384 19.23 -18.57 -15.43
CA ASP A 384 20.60 -19.01 -15.73
C ASP A 384 20.69 -19.99 -16.92
N PRO A 385 19.80 -20.98 -17.08
CA PRO A 385 19.81 -21.85 -18.27
C PRO A 385 19.60 -21.09 -19.58
N VAL A 386 18.91 -19.94 -19.52
CA VAL A 386 18.62 -19.08 -20.67
C VAL A 386 19.79 -18.13 -20.95
N LEU A 387 20.42 -17.58 -19.90
CA LEU A 387 21.55 -16.67 -20.04
C LEU A 387 22.89 -17.38 -20.33
N PHE A 388 23.01 -18.64 -19.91
CA PHE A 388 24.26 -19.42 -19.97
C PHE A 388 24.01 -20.84 -20.54
N PRO A 389 23.67 -20.96 -21.84
CA PRO A 389 23.28 -22.23 -22.46
C PRO A 389 24.36 -23.32 -22.49
N GLY A 390 25.62 -23.00 -22.17
CA GLY A 390 26.73 -23.97 -22.06
C GLY A 390 26.97 -24.54 -20.65
N ALA A 391 26.26 -24.07 -19.62
CA ALA A 391 26.50 -24.46 -18.23
C ALA A 391 25.71 -25.71 -17.77
N SER A 392 24.56 -25.99 -18.40
CA SER A 392 23.79 -27.22 -18.17
C SER A 392 22.86 -27.53 -19.35
N GLU A 393 22.77 -28.79 -19.76
CA GLU A 393 21.68 -29.23 -20.64
C GLU A 393 20.33 -28.96 -19.95
N CYS A 394 19.49 -28.17 -20.61
CA CYS A 394 18.20 -27.76 -20.08
C CYS A 394 17.12 -28.05 -21.12
N ASP A 395 16.34 -29.09 -20.86
CA ASP A 395 15.21 -29.47 -21.70
C ASP A 395 13.97 -28.63 -21.38
N VAL A 396 13.04 -28.58 -22.34
CA VAL A 396 11.74 -27.90 -22.21
C VAL A 396 11.02 -28.26 -20.90
N LYS A 397 10.97 -29.55 -20.55
CA LYS A 397 10.31 -30.03 -19.31
C LYS A 397 10.96 -29.46 -18.05
N LYS A 398 12.29 -29.40 -18.02
CA LYS A 398 13.03 -28.86 -16.88
C LYS A 398 12.79 -27.36 -16.75
N LEU A 399 12.85 -26.61 -17.85
CA LEU A 399 12.59 -25.18 -17.84
C LEU A 399 11.15 -24.83 -17.43
N MET A 400 10.15 -25.62 -17.87
CA MET A 400 8.76 -25.48 -17.40
C MET A 400 8.65 -25.74 -15.89
N SER A 401 9.25 -26.81 -15.37
CA SER A 401 9.23 -27.08 -13.92
C SER A 401 9.90 -25.98 -13.08
N LEU A 402 10.94 -25.34 -13.63
CA LEU A 402 11.61 -24.20 -12.99
C LEU A 402 10.74 -22.95 -13.01
N LYS A 403 9.95 -22.75 -14.08
CA LYS A 403 8.98 -21.66 -14.19
C LYS A 403 7.87 -21.83 -13.15
N ASP A 404 7.30 -23.03 -13.04
CA ASP A 404 6.26 -23.34 -12.04
C ASP A 404 6.81 -23.18 -10.61
N PHE A 405 8.04 -23.63 -10.35
CA PHE A 405 8.71 -23.43 -9.07
C PHE A 405 8.88 -21.94 -8.74
N PHE A 406 9.30 -21.12 -9.70
CA PHE A 406 9.42 -19.68 -9.53
C PHE A 406 8.07 -19.03 -9.22
N HIS A 407 7.00 -19.38 -9.94
CA HIS A 407 5.67 -18.82 -9.71
C HIS A 407 5.08 -19.21 -8.35
N ASN A 408 5.23 -20.47 -7.93
CA ASN A 408 4.82 -20.90 -6.59
C ASN A 408 5.58 -20.15 -5.46
N HIS A 409 6.87 -19.90 -5.66
CA HIS A 409 7.66 -19.09 -4.74
C HIS A 409 7.18 -17.64 -4.73
N LEU A 410 6.89 -17.07 -5.89
CA LEU A 410 6.43 -15.71 -6.06
C LEU A 410 5.07 -15.45 -5.40
N ASP A 411 4.13 -16.39 -5.56
CA ASP A 411 2.85 -16.38 -4.86
C ASP A 411 3.05 -16.34 -3.34
N SER A 412 4.01 -17.12 -2.82
CA SER A 412 4.34 -17.12 -1.40
C SER A 412 4.93 -15.77 -0.97
N VAL A 413 5.84 -15.18 -1.75
CA VAL A 413 6.48 -13.90 -1.46
C VAL A 413 5.45 -12.78 -1.37
N TRP A 414 4.55 -12.65 -2.36
CA TRP A 414 3.56 -11.57 -2.38
C TRP A 414 2.54 -11.72 -1.27
N ASN A 415 2.02 -12.93 -1.04
CA ASN A 415 1.03 -13.15 0.02
C ASN A 415 1.63 -12.88 1.40
N VAL A 416 2.86 -13.33 1.67
CA VAL A 416 3.52 -13.04 2.96
C VAL A 416 3.84 -11.55 3.11
N ALA A 417 4.27 -10.86 2.05
CA ALA A 417 4.45 -9.41 2.10
C ALA A 417 3.13 -8.66 2.41
N ARG A 418 2.01 -9.09 1.80
CA ARG A 418 0.67 -8.56 2.10
C ARG A 418 0.23 -8.87 3.53
N PHE A 419 0.56 -10.06 4.06
CA PHE A 419 0.27 -10.38 5.47
C PHE A 419 1.05 -9.48 6.42
N VAL A 420 2.33 -9.21 6.14
CA VAL A 420 3.13 -8.25 6.92
C VAL A 420 2.55 -6.83 6.82
N ALA A 421 2.12 -6.41 5.62
CA ALA A 421 1.48 -5.13 5.43
C ALA A 421 0.15 -5.02 6.23
N ALA A 422 -0.70 -6.04 6.17
CA ALA A 422 -1.95 -6.12 6.92
C ALA A 422 -1.74 -6.13 8.45
N SER A 423 -0.58 -6.62 8.89
CA SER A 423 -0.16 -6.65 10.30
C SER A 423 0.51 -5.35 10.78
N SER A 424 0.76 -4.40 9.89
CA SER A 424 1.44 -3.14 10.22
C SER A 424 0.45 -2.05 10.65
N HIS A 425 0.79 -1.35 11.74
CA HIS A 425 0.04 -0.19 12.22
C HIS A 425 0.39 1.11 11.46
N LYS A 426 1.42 1.09 10.61
CA LYS A 426 1.91 2.28 9.90
C LYS A 426 1.39 2.30 8.46
N LEU A 427 0.37 3.12 8.20
CA LEU A 427 -0.24 3.29 6.87
C LEU A 427 0.79 3.60 5.77
N LYS A 428 1.80 4.44 6.06
CA LYS A 428 2.88 4.73 5.12
C LYS A 428 3.65 3.47 4.69
N ARG A 429 3.97 2.59 5.63
CA ARG A 429 4.69 1.34 5.36
C ARG A 429 3.85 0.37 4.54
N VAL A 430 2.55 0.27 4.84
CA VAL A 430 1.63 -0.56 4.05
C VAL A 430 1.63 -0.14 2.59
N ARG A 431 1.50 1.17 2.33
CA ARG A 431 1.55 1.70 0.97
C ARG A 431 2.88 1.45 0.27
N GLU A 432 4.00 1.64 0.96
CA GLU A 432 5.34 1.35 0.41
C GLU A 432 5.48 -0.12 0.01
N ILE A 433 4.97 -1.06 0.83
CA ILE A 433 4.99 -2.49 0.55
C ILE A 433 4.08 -2.83 -0.64
N GLU A 434 2.84 -2.31 -0.69
CA GLU A 434 1.92 -2.55 -1.82
C GLU A 434 2.47 -2.01 -3.14
N ILE A 435 3.12 -0.84 -3.13
CA ILE A 435 3.81 -0.30 -4.33
C ILE A 435 4.94 -1.24 -4.77
N ALA A 436 5.73 -1.75 -3.83
CA ALA A 436 6.80 -2.70 -4.15
C ALA A 436 6.24 -4.01 -4.75
N ILE A 437 5.15 -4.54 -4.20
CA ILE A 437 4.47 -5.73 -4.75
C ILE A 437 3.94 -5.45 -6.16
N HIS A 438 3.29 -4.31 -6.37
CA HIS A 438 2.78 -3.93 -7.68
C HIS A 438 3.89 -3.83 -8.74
N ASN A 439 5.08 -3.36 -8.36
CA ASN A 439 6.23 -3.34 -9.26
C ASN A 439 6.62 -4.76 -9.71
N PHE A 440 6.53 -5.77 -8.84
CA PHE A 440 6.78 -7.17 -9.21
C PHE A 440 5.71 -7.75 -10.13
N GLU A 441 4.43 -7.49 -9.84
CA GLU A 441 3.31 -7.90 -10.71
C GLU A 441 3.47 -7.37 -12.14
N CYS A 442 4.20 -6.27 -12.29
CA CYS A 442 4.53 -5.70 -13.58
C CYS A 442 5.78 -6.28 -14.25
N LEU A 443 6.77 -6.71 -13.47
CA LEU A 443 8.02 -7.30 -13.98
C LEU A 443 7.85 -8.78 -14.37
N ASP A 444 7.02 -9.54 -13.64
CA ASP A 444 6.83 -10.98 -13.87
C ASP A 444 6.34 -11.28 -15.31
N PRO A 445 5.31 -10.63 -15.87
CA PRO A 445 4.88 -10.88 -17.24
C PRO A 445 6.00 -10.65 -18.26
N GLU A 446 6.87 -9.66 -18.04
CA GLU A 446 7.99 -9.36 -18.94
C GLU A 446 9.04 -10.47 -18.90
N ILE A 447 9.44 -10.93 -17.72
CA ILE A 447 10.39 -12.05 -17.56
C ILE A 447 9.77 -13.34 -18.10
N SER A 448 8.55 -13.66 -17.67
CA SER A 448 7.80 -14.85 -18.09
C SER A 448 7.63 -14.94 -19.60
N SER A 449 7.47 -13.80 -20.30
CA SER A 449 7.40 -13.76 -21.76
C SER A 449 8.71 -14.20 -22.42
N LEU A 450 9.86 -13.73 -21.93
CA LEU A 450 11.18 -14.05 -22.48
C LEU A 450 11.55 -15.50 -22.23
N ILE A 451 11.21 -16.03 -21.05
CA ILE A 451 11.37 -17.45 -20.74
C ILE A 451 10.49 -18.31 -21.66
N SER A 452 9.25 -17.88 -21.93
CA SER A 452 8.35 -18.61 -22.82
C SER A 452 8.83 -18.61 -24.28
N LEU A 453 9.47 -17.52 -24.74
CA LEU A 453 10.15 -17.50 -26.04
C LEU A 453 11.29 -18.53 -26.12
N LYS A 454 12.10 -18.67 -25.05
CA LYS A 454 13.15 -19.69 -25.01
C LYS A 454 12.58 -21.11 -25.00
N ILE A 455 11.48 -21.34 -24.31
CA ILE A 455 10.76 -22.62 -24.34
C ILE A 455 10.31 -22.97 -25.77
N GLN A 456 9.79 -22.00 -26.53
CA GLN A 456 9.40 -22.20 -27.92
C GLN A 456 10.61 -22.54 -28.81
N GLU A 457 11.74 -21.84 -28.65
CA GLU A 457 12.99 -22.12 -29.36
C GLU A 457 13.46 -23.57 -29.11
N LEU A 458 13.49 -24.00 -27.84
CA LEU A 458 13.86 -25.37 -27.46
C LEU A 458 12.87 -26.43 -27.96
N SER A 459 11.65 -26.02 -28.35
CA SER A 459 10.60 -26.90 -28.88
C SER A 459 10.63 -27.02 -30.42
N ASN A 460 11.77 -26.71 -31.05
CA ASN A 460 11.98 -26.75 -32.51
C ASN A 460 11.06 -25.83 -33.33
N GLN A 461 10.55 -24.76 -32.73
CA GLN A 461 9.85 -23.69 -33.47
C GLN A 461 10.88 -22.80 -34.20
N PRO A 462 10.54 -22.18 -35.35
CA PRO A 462 11.45 -21.31 -36.11
C PRO A 462 11.71 -19.94 -35.44
N ILE A 463 11.64 -19.89 -34.11
CA ILE A 463 11.74 -18.69 -33.29
C ILE A 463 13.05 -18.77 -32.53
N CYS A 464 13.98 -17.86 -32.83
CA CYS A 464 15.23 -17.70 -32.09
C CYS A 464 15.15 -16.46 -31.21
N MET A 465 15.54 -16.60 -29.94
CA MET A 465 15.79 -15.48 -29.05
C MET A 465 16.92 -14.61 -29.63
N SER A 466 16.65 -13.31 -29.83
CA SER A 466 17.67 -12.37 -30.30
C SER A 466 18.65 -11.99 -29.19
N ASP A 467 19.86 -11.55 -29.55
CA ASP A 467 20.82 -11.00 -28.59
C ASP A 467 20.24 -9.81 -27.79
N ALA A 468 19.39 -9.01 -28.43
CA ALA A 468 18.65 -7.92 -27.78
C ALA A 468 17.69 -8.44 -26.68
N ALA A 469 17.01 -9.57 -26.90
CA ALA A 469 16.13 -10.19 -25.91
C ALA A 469 16.92 -10.74 -24.71
N ILE A 470 18.12 -11.28 -24.94
CA ILE A 470 19.02 -11.73 -23.87
C ILE A 470 19.51 -10.53 -23.05
N ILE A 471 19.87 -9.42 -23.69
CA ILE A 471 20.25 -8.18 -23.00
C ILE A 471 19.07 -7.64 -22.18
N GLN A 472 17.87 -7.63 -22.74
CA GLN A 472 16.65 -7.23 -22.02
C GLN A 472 16.41 -8.10 -20.79
N LEU A 473 16.56 -9.42 -20.90
CA LEU A 473 16.42 -10.34 -19.77
C LEU A 473 17.42 -10.03 -18.66
N LYS A 474 18.69 -9.77 -19.00
CA LYS A 474 19.72 -9.36 -18.02
C LYS A 474 19.34 -8.07 -17.29
N MET A 475 18.79 -7.09 -18.01
CA MET A 475 18.33 -5.83 -17.42
C MET A 475 17.14 -6.04 -16.47
N LEU A 476 16.16 -6.86 -16.87
CA LEU A 476 15.01 -7.19 -16.04
C LEU A 476 15.39 -7.97 -14.78
N VAL A 477 16.33 -8.91 -14.86
CA VAL A 477 16.86 -9.62 -13.69
C VAL A 477 17.55 -8.66 -12.73
N LYS A 478 18.32 -7.70 -13.24
CA LYS A 478 18.96 -6.67 -12.40
C LYS A 478 17.92 -5.81 -11.68
N GLU A 479 16.90 -5.37 -12.41
CA GLU A 479 15.80 -4.59 -11.84
C GLU A 479 15.02 -5.40 -10.79
N TRP A 480 14.72 -6.65 -11.07
CA TRP A 480 14.07 -7.55 -10.11
C TRP A 480 14.86 -7.68 -8.81
N LYS A 481 16.18 -7.90 -8.90
CA LYS A 481 17.06 -7.99 -7.71
C LYS A 481 17.06 -6.69 -6.91
N SER A 482 17.03 -5.55 -7.59
CA SER A 482 16.90 -4.23 -6.96
C SER A 482 15.57 -4.10 -6.22
N GLN A 483 14.45 -4.42 -6.86
CA GLN A 483 13.12 -4.38 -6.25
C GLN A 483 12.99 -5.37 -5.08
N MET A 484 13.64 -6.53 -5.15
CA MET A 484 13.62 -7.53 -4.08
C MET A 484 14.38 -7.05 -2.86
N THR A 485 15.52 -6.42 -3.08
CA THR A 485 16.28 -5.77 -2.01
C THR A 485 15.46 -4.66 -1.35
N ASN A 486 14.75 -3.85 -2.15
CA ASN A 486 13.86 -2.81 -1.65
C ASN A 486 12.71 -3.39 -0.81
N LEU A 487 11.99 -4.40 -1.32
CA LEU A 487 10.91 -5.05 -0.59
C LEU A 487 11.39 -5.66 0.73
N VAL A 488 12.51 -6.40 0.72
CA VAL A 488 13.11 -6.97 1.94
C VAL A 488 13.44 -5.86 2.94
N THR A 489 14.02 -4.75 2.50
CA THR A 489 14.34 -3.61 3.36
C THR A 489 13.09 -3.02 3.99
N LEU A 490 12.01 -2.86 3.21
CA LEU A 490 10.73 -2.37 3.74
C LEU A 490 10.14 -3.31 4.80
N LEU A 491 10.20 -4.62 4.57
CA LEU A 491 9.74 -5.64 5.52
C LEU A 491 10.61 -5.70 6.78
N ASP A 492 11.92 -5.50 6.66
CA ASP A 492 12.83 -5.47 7.82
C ASP A 492 12.53 -4.29 8.73
N LEU A 493 12.16 -3.15 8.15
CA LEU A 493 11.84 -1.93 8.88
C LEU A 493 10.43 -1.94 9.49
N THR A 494 9.59 -2.94 9.21
CA THR A 494 8.27 -3.10 9.84
C THR A 494 8.29 -4.05 11.04
N VAL A 495 9.30 -4.90 11.17
CA VAL A 495 9.36 -5.95 12.19
C VAL A 495 10.21 -5.53 13.38
N ASP A 496 9.84 -5.96 14.57
CA ASP A 496 10.67 -5.84 15.76
C ASP A 496 11.97 -6.66 15.61
N PRO A 497 13.16 -6.03 15.72
CA PRO A 497 14.43 -6.72 15.51
C PRO A 497 14.73 -7.84 16.50
N HIS A 498 14.28 -7.73 17.76
CA HIS A 498 14.48 -8.77 18.75
C HIS A 498 13.72 -10.04 18.36
N LEU A 499 12.45 -9.87 18.00
CA LEU A 499 11.58 -10.98 17.65
C LEU A 499 12.01 -11.66 16.34
N PHE A 500 12.45 -10.89 15.34
CA PHE A 500 12.98 -11.44 14.10
C PHE A 500 14.21 -12.33 14.35
N LEU A 501 15.19 -11.82 15.11
CA LEU A 501 16.42 -12.55 15.40
C LEU A 501 16.14 -13.80 16.25
N ALA A 502 15.32 -13.67 17.29
CA ALA A 502 14.96 -14.79 18.17
C ALA A 502 14.25 -15.92 17.40
N VAL A 503 13.27 -15.58 16.55
CA VAL A 503 12.58 -16.57 15.71
C VAL A 503 13.52 -17.20 14.69
N SER A 504 14.40 -16.41 14.06
CA SER A 504 15.37 -16.91 13.08
C SER A 504 16.39 -17.86 13.69
N ALA A 505 16.94 -17.52 14.86
CA ALA A 505 17.87 -18.37 15.60
C ALA A 505 17.23 -19.69 16.04
N LYS A 506 16.00 -19.63 16.59
CA LYS A 506 15.23 -20.83 16.95
C LYS A 506 15.04 -21.76 15.74
N ARG A 507 14.68 -21.21 14.58
CA ARG A 507 14.49 -21.98 13.34
C ARG A 507 15.78 -22.64 12.85
N LEU A 508 16.92 -21.97 13.00
CA LEU A 508 18.21 -22.54 12.66
C LEU A 508 18.55 -23.72 13.59
N LYS A 509 18.28 -23.57 14.89
CA LYS A 509 18.50 -24.63 15.89
C LYS A 509 17.63 -25.86 15.66
N GLU A 510 16.36 -25.67 15.29
CA GLU A 510 15.43 -26.75 14.92
C GLU A 510 15.95 -27.59 13.73
N GLU A 511 16.76 -27.01 12.84
CA GLU A 511 17.33 -27.70 11.67
C GLU A 511 18.64 -28.45 11.97
N LEU A 512 19.26 -28.26 13.15
CA LEU A 512 20.52 -28.93 13.50
C LEU A 512 20.33 -30.45 13.69
N MET A 513 19.28 -30.88 14.39
CA MET A 513 19.03 -32.31 14.63
C MET A 513 18.75 -33.08 13.34
N PRO A 514 17.85 -32.63 12.44
CA PRO A 514 17.67 -33.24 11.12
C PRO A 514 18.96 -33.30 10.29
N CYS A 515 19.85 -32.30 10.44
CA CYS A 515 21.15 -32.29 9.77
C CYS A 515 22.04 -33.45 10.22
N HIS A 516 22.13 -33.68 11.53
CA HIS A 516 22.85 -34.83 12.08
C HIS A 516 22.26 -36.17 11.63
N ASP A 517 20.93 -36.29 11.63
CA ASP A 517 20.26 -37.54 11.28
C ASP A 517 20.43 -37.88 9.80
N LEU A 518 20.28 -36.90 8.90
CA LEU A 518 20.52 -37.07 7.46
C LEU A 518 21.99 -37.36 7.14
N ALA A 519 22.92 -36.74 7.88
CA ALA A 519 24.34 -36.99 7.76
C ALA A 519 24.72 -38.42 8.17
N ARG A 520 24.12 -38.95 9.26
CA ARG A 520 24.30 -40.35 9.68
C ARG A 520 23.66 -41.34 8.70
N ALA A 521 22.53 -40.97 8.12
CA ALA A 521 21.83 -41.79 7.13
C ALA A 521 22.46 -41.74 5.72
N TYR A 522 23.52 -40.94 5.52
CA TYR A 522 24.16 -40.72 4.21
C TYR A 522 23.19 -40.24 3.10
N ASP A 523 22.09 -39.59 3.46
CA ASP A 523 21.14 -39.00 2.50
C ASP A 523 21.64 -37.61 2.07
N PHE A 524 22.66 -37.61 1.21
CA PHE A 524 23.36 -36.39 0.78
C PHE A 524 22.46 -35.42 0.00
N GLN A 525 21.42 -35.91 -0.68
CA GLN A 525 20.49 -35.04 -1.43
C GLN A 525 19.63 -34.21 -0.49
N LYS A 526 19.01 -34.84 0.52
CA LYS A 526 18.25 -34.10 1.54
C LYS A 526 19.14 -33.24 2.42
N LEU A 527 20.33 -33.73 2.78
CA LEU A 527 21.33 -32.96 3.52
C LEU A 527 21.75 -31.70 2.76
N LEU A 528 21.91 -31.79 1.44
CA LEU A 528 22.23 -30.65 0.58
C LEU A 528 21.12 -29.60 0.57
N CYS A 529 19.85 -30.02 0.53
CA CYS A 529 18.71 -29.11 0.65
C CYS A 529 18.68 -28.40 2.01
N LEU A 530 18.90 -29.14 3.10
CA LEU A 530 18.93 -28.57 4.45
C LEU A 530 20.10 -27.59 4.63
N SER A 531 21.28 -27.93 4.12
CA SER A 531 22.45 -27.04 4.10
C SER A 531 22.18 -25.73 3.35
N ARG A 532 21.42 -25.77 2.23
CA ARG A 532 21.01 -24.53 1.54
C ARG A 532 20.09 -23.68 2.43
N SER A 533 19.12 -24.29 3.09
CA SER A 533 18.17 -23.62 3.99
C SER A 533 18.88 -22.92 5.14
N ILE A 534 19.80 -23.61 5.82
CA ILE A 534 20.61 -23.07 6.92
C ILE A 534 21.43 -21.87 6.45
N ARG A 535 22.09 -21.98 5.28
CA ARG A 535 22.88 -20.89 4.70
C ARG A 535 22.03 -19.68 4.35
N ALA A 536 20.88 -19.90 3.73
CA ALA A 536 19.95 -18.85 3.33
C ALA A 536 19.46 -18.06 4.55
N LYS A 537 18.98 -18.76 5.60
CA LYS A 537 18.55 -18.14 6.87
C LYS A 537 19.68 -17.40 7.58
N THR A 538 20.89 -17.96 7.58
CA THR A 538 22.04 -17.31 8.21
C THR A 538 22.46 -16.03 7.45
N MET A 539 22.49 -16.08 6.12
CA MET A 539 22.70 -14.90 5.28
C MET A 539 21.61 -13.85 5.52
N ARG A 540 20.37 -14.29 5.68
CA ARG A 540 19.24 -13.41 5.95
C ARG A 540 19.37 -12.66 7.28
N ILE A 541 19.91 -13.29 8.32
CA ILE A 541 20.24 -12.63 9.60
C ILE A 541 21.28 -11.54 9.39
N ALA A 542 22.36 -11.81 8.65
CA ALA A 542 23.38 -10.79 8.35
C ALA A 542 22.80 -9.62 7.55
N GLN A 543 21.98 -9.89 6.53
CA GLN A 543 21.27 -8.86 5.76
C GLN A 543 20.32 -8.03 6.62
N PHE A 544 19.55 -8.67 7.50
CA PHE A 544 18.65 -7.99 8.43
C PHE A 544 19.41 -7.00 9.32
N LEU A 545 20.51 -7.45 9.93
CA LEU A 545 21.38 -6.59 10.73
C LEU A 545 21.93 -5.43 9.89
N ALA A 546 22.38 -5.67 8.65
CA ALA A 546 22.88 -4.62 7.78
C ALA A 546 21.82 -3.56 7.44
N ASN A 547 20.58 -3.98 7.19
CA ASN A 547 19.48 -3.08 6.82
C ASN A 547 19.04 -2.16 7.96
N ILE A 548 19.10 -2.65 9.20
CA ILE A 548 18.59 -1.93 10.38
C ILE A 548 19.65 -0.98 10.97
N LYS A 549 20.91 -1.09 10.51
CA LYS A 549 22.03 -0.22 10.87
C LYS A 549 21.72 1.28 10.73
N ASN A 550 20.85 1.65 9.79
CA ASN A 550 20.45 3.04 9.52
C ASN A 550 19.13 3.46 10.19
N SER A 551 18.49 2.58 10.94
CA SER A 551 17.27 2.92 11.70
C SER A 551 17.66 3.60 13.02
N GLU A 552 17.12 4.80 13.25
CA GLU A 552 17.41 5.61 14.44
C GLU A 552 17.17 4.80 15.74
N ASN A 553 18.18 4.77 16.61
CA ASN A 553 18.12 4.33 18.03
C ASN A 553 17.89 2.84 18.34
N THR A 554 18.03 1.91 17.40
CA THR A 554 17.71 0.49 17.69
C THR A 554 18.86 -0.30 18.34
N PHE A 555 20.12 0.05 18.06
CA PHE A 555 21.29 -0.64 18.63
C PHE A 555 22.23 0.37 19.30
N SER A 556 22.62 0.10 20.55
CA SER A 556 23.54 0.95 21.33
C SER A 556 25.01 0.79 20.92
N ASP A 557 25.37 -0.30 20.23
CA ASP A 557 26.75 -0.59 19.80
C ASP A 557 26.81 -1.06 18.33
N TRP A 558 26.92 -0.10 17.41
CA TRP A 558 27.04 -0.34 15.97
C TRP A 558 28.35 -1.07 15.60
N LEU A 559 29.39 -0.96 16.43
CA LEU A 559 30.68 -1.61 16.21
C LEU A 559 30.53 -3.11 16.45
N TYR A 560 29.90 -3.49 17.56
CA TYR A 560 29.61 -4.90 17.88
C TYR A 560 28.68 -5.54 16.83
N GLN A 561 27.68 -4.81 16.33
CA GLN A 561 26.82 -5.25 15.22
C GLN A 561 27.63 -5.55 13.95
N THR A 562 28.57 -4.66 13.58
CA THR A 562 29.41 -4.83 12.40
C THR A 562 30.34 -6.04 12.56
N GLN A 563 30.93 -6.24 13.74
CA GLN A 563 31.77 -7.41 14.04
C GLN A 563 31.00 -8.74 13.92
N ILE A 564 29.73 -8.77 14.33
CA ILE A 564 28.92 -9.98 14.22
C ILE A 564 28.55 -10.28 12.77
N ILE A 565 28.21 -9.26 11.97
CA ILE A 565 27.99 -9.44 10.53
C ILE A 565 29.24 -10.05 9.88
N GLU A 566 30.42 -9.49 10.16
CA GLU A 566 31.69 -10.01 9.62
C GLU A 566 31.96 -11.45 10.06
N LYS A 567 31.69 -11.81 11.33
CA LYS A 567 31.82 -13.19 11.82
C LYS A 567 30.86 -14.14 11.11
N ILE A 568 29.61 -13.74 10.90
CA ILE A 568 28.61 -14.53 10.17
C ILE A 568 29.08 -14.75 8.72
N GLU A 569 29.57 -13.71 8.05
CA GLU A 569 30.08 -13.80 6.67
C GLU A 569 31.30 -14.73 6.57
N GLN A 570 32.22 -14.66 7.52
CA GLN A 570 33.37 -15.57 7.61
C GLN A 570 32.91 -17.03 7.81
N ALA A 571 31.98 -17.27 8.73
CA ALA A 571 31.42 -18.60 8.98
C ALA A 571 30.70 -19.16 7.73
N LEU A 572 29.93 -18.32 7.03
CA LEU A 572 29.28 -18.65 5.76
C LEU A 572 30.28 -19.05 4.68
N GLN A 573 31.41 -18.35 4.59
CA GLN A 573 32.46 -18.64 3.61
C GLN A 573 33.15 -19.97 3.90
N VAL A 574 33.43 -20.29 5.16
CA VAL A 574 33.96 -21.60 5.57
C VAL A 574 32.95 -22.70 5.22
N HIS A 575 31.70 -22.57 5.66
CA HIS A 575 30.66 -23.57 5.40
C HIS A 575 30.37 -23.73 3.89
N LYS A 576 30.51 -22.68 3.08
CA LYS A 576 30.39 -22.75 1.62
C LYS A 576 31.38 -23.72 0.98
N THR A 577 32.58 -23.88 1.54
CA THR A 577 33.55 -24.86 1.04
C THR A 577 33.06 -26.28 1.27
N HIS A 578 32.58 -26.59 2.47
CA HIS A 578 32.06 -27.92 2.82
C HIS A 578 30.74 -28.23 2.08
N HIS A 579 29.90 -27.23 1.86
CA HIS A 579 28.72 -27.35 1.01
C HIS A 579 29.07 -27.74 -0.44
N LYS A 580 30.18 -27.22 -1.00
CA LYS A 580 30.63 -27.64 -2.34
C LYS A 580 31.05 -29.10 -2.33
N SER A 581 31.82 -29.54 -1.33
CA SER A 581 32.19 -30.95 -1.16
C SER A 581 30.96 -31.86 -0.99
N LEU A 582 29.94 -31.40 -0.25
CA LEU A 582 28.65 -32.10 -0.13
C LEU A 582 27.93 -32.20 -1.48
N LYS A 583 27.90 -31.11 -2.27
CA LYS A 583 27.30 -31.10 -3.61
C LYS A 583 28.01 -32.08 -4.56
N GLU A 584 29.33 -32.18 -4.48
CA GLU A 584 30.13 -33.15 -5.23
C GLU A 584 29.76 -34.59 -4.83
N ALA A 585 29.76 -34.88 -3.52
CA ALA A 585 29.38 -36.19 -2.98
C ALA A 585 27.94 -36.59 -3.34
N ALA A 586 26.99 -35.66 -3.28
CA ALA A 586 25.59 -35.88 -3.65
C ALA A 586 25.39 -36.25 -5.13
N ASN A 587 26.32 -35.82 -6.00
CA ASN A 587 26.32 -36.15 -7.43
C ASN A 587 27.19 -37.39 -7.76
N PHE A 588 27.52 -38.21 -6.76
CA PHE A 588 28.39 -39.39 -6.86
C PHE A 588 29.82 -39.08 -7.35
N LYS A 589 30.22 -37.80 -7.39
CA LYS A 589 31.56 -37.37 -7.76
C LYS A 589 32.33 -37.04 -6.47
N GLY A 590 33.12 -37.98 -5.96
CA GLY A 590 34.04 -37.69 -4.84
C GLY A 590 33.53 -37.99 -3.44
N LEU A 591 32.88 -39.14 -3.22
CA LEU A 591 32.55 -39.64 -1.88
C LEU A 591 33.75 -39.68 -0.91
N SER A 592 34.97 -39.89 -1.42
CA SER A 592 36.20 -39.91 -0.61
C SER A 592 36.66 -38.52 -0.12
N LYS A 593 36.10 -37.42 -0.64
CA LYS A 593 36.50 -36.04 -0.31
C LYS A 593 35.57 -35.35 0.68
N PHE A 594 34.38 -35.91 0.93
CA PHE A 594 33.41 -35.29 1.83
C PHE A 594 33.61 -35.79 3.27
N ASN A 595 34.06 -34.89 4.14
CA ASN A 595 34.16 -35.16 5.57
C ASN A 595 32.88 -34.69 6.27
N VAL A 596 32.10 -35.65 6.76
CA VAL A 596 30.84 -35.41 7.47
C VAL A 596 31.06 -34.66 8.78
N THR A 597 32.12 -34.96 9.54
CA THR A 597 32.36 -34.33 10.85
C THR A 597 32.69 -32.85 10.67
N SER A 598 33.59 -32.52 9.75
CA SER A 598 33.94 -31.11 9.48
C SER A 598 32.75 -30.33 8.93
N PHE A 599 31.89 -30.95 8.12
CA PHE A 599 30.65 -30.34 7.67
C PHE A 599 29.71 -30.03 8.85
N LEU A 600 29.48 -30.97 9.75
CA LEU A 600 28.61 -30.79 10.92
C LEU A 600 29.18 -29.76 11.91
N GLU A 601 30.51 -29.75 12.12
CA GLU A 601 31.20 -28.75 12.93
C GLU A 601 31.02 -27.34 12.34
N SER A 602 31.23 -27.18 11.03
CA SER A 602 30.99 -25.90 10.36
C SER A 602 29.53 -25.46 10.42
N THR A 603 28.60 -26.41 10.40
CA THR A 603 27.16 -26.13 10.50
C THR A 603 26.81 -25.64 11.91
N SER A 604 27.34 -26.31 12.93
CA SER A 604 27.13 -25.94 14.33
C SER A 604 27.72 -24.57 14.61
N PHE A 605 28.95 -24.31 14.17
CA PHE A 605 29.61 -23.01 14.30
C PHE A 605 28.83 -21.88 13.62
N LEU A 606 28.26 -22.15 12.43
CA LEU A 606 27.44 -21.19 11.70
C LEU A 606 26.15 -20.83 12.47
N ILE A 607 25.50 -21.83 13.07
CA ILE A 607 24.29 -21.64 13.89
C ILE A 607 24.63 -20.90 15.19
N GLU A 608 25.68 -21.30 15.90
CA GLU A 608 26.14 -20.65 17.13
C GLU A 608 26.51 -19.17 16.90
N THR A 609 27.19 -18.87 15.78
CA THR A 609 27.52 -17.49 15.42
C THR A 609 26.26 -16.67 15.12
N SER A 610 25.23 -17.30 14.55
CA SER A 610 23.93 -16.68 14.33
C SER A 610 23.12 -16.49 15.63
N GLU A 611 23.27 -17.39 16.61
CA GLU A 611 22.71 -17.22 17.96
C GLU A 611 23.42 -16.07 18.70
N GLN A 612 24.71 -15.83 18.50
CA GLN A 612 25.37 -14.64 19.07
C GLN A 612 24.72 -13.33 18.62
N ALA A 613 24.10 -13.31 17.43
CA ALA A 613 23.37 -12.16 16.95
C ALA A 613 22.10 -11.85 17.75
N THR A 614 21.46 -12.84 18.41
CA THR A 614 20.35 -12.55 19.33
C THR A 614 20.84 -11.86 20.59
N ASN A 615 22.05 -12.17 21.04
CA ASN A 615 22.65 -11.62 22.26
C ASN A 615 23.09 -10.14 22.12
N LEU A 616 23.26 -9.64 20.89
CA LEU A 616 23.50 -8.21 20.58
C LEU A 616 22.51 -7.27 21.25
N LEU A 617 21.28 -7.75 21.42
CA LEU A 617 20.14 -6.97 21.86
C LEU A 617 19.80 -7.17 23.35
N CYS A 618 20.34 -8.21 23.99
CA CYS A 618 20.02 -8.61 25.36
C CYS A 618 20.95 -8.01 26.43
N SER A 619 21.93 -7.18 26.04
CA SER A 619 22.87 -6.55 26.98
C SER A 619 22.24 -5.50 27.90
N ASN A 620 20.95 -5.18 27.75
CA ASN A 620 20.21 -4.27 28.63
C ASN A 620 18.98 -4.83 29.35
N ASN A 621 18.60 -6.11 29.20
CA ASN A 621 17.54 -6.72 30.03
C ASN A 621 17.74 -8.23 30.15
N SER A 622 18.04 -8.68 31.37
CA SER A 622 18.13 -10.09 31.73
C SER A 622 16.78 -10.81 31.59
N THR A 623 16.83 -12.01 30.99
CA THR A 623 15.94 -13.14 31.28
C THR A 623 14.43 -12.97 31.02
N GLN A 624 14.00 -12.48 29.85
CA GLN A 624 12.57 -12.46 29.48
C GLN A 624 12.26 -12.76 27.99
N ASP A 625 13.02 -13.63 27.31
CA ASP A 625 12.84 -13.80 25.85
C ASP A 625 11.71 -14.75 25.43
N GLU A 626 11.37 -15.78 26.23
CA GLU A 626 10.19 -16.63 25.95
C GLU A 626 8.88 -16.04 26.49
N SER A 627 8.95 -15.19 27.53
CA SER A 627 7.76 -14.55 28.07
C SER A 627 7.16 -13.55 27.09
N LEU A 628 7.94 -12.83 26.28
CA LEU A 628 7.42 -11.78 25.40
C LEU A 628 6.55 -12.32 24.24
N LEU A 629 6.96 -13.42 23.60
CA LEU A 629 6.14 -14.09 22.55
C LEU A 629 4.94 -14.85 23.12
N ASN A 630 4.94 -15.16 24.42
CA ASN A 630 3.82 -15.80 25.12
C ASN A 630 2.96 -14.80 25.92
N SER A 631 3.40 -13.54 26.09
CA SER A 631 2.73 -12.48 26.86
C SER A 631 1.85 -11.57 26.01
N GLY A 632 1.49 -11.96 24.79
CA GLY A 632 0.58 -11.17 23.95
C GLY A 632 1.23 -10.04 23.14
N TYR A 633 2.54 -10.09 22.90
CA TYR A 633 3.27 -9.02 22.22
C TYR A 633 3.13 -9.09 20.69
N CYS A 634 2.90 -7.94 20.03
CA CYS A 634 2.79 -7.87 18.56
C CYS A 634 4.15 -7.55 17.92
N PRO A 635 4.66 -8.39 16.99
CA PRO A 635 5.96 -8.19 16.33
C PRO A 635 6.03 -7.03 15.32
N PHE A 636 4.92 -6.38 15.01
CA PHE A 636 4.85 -5.30 14.01
C PHE A 636 4.55 -3.92 14.63
N LEU A 637 4.64 -3.82 15.97
CA LEU A 637 4.56 -2.57 16.74
C LEU A 637 5.96 -1.96 16.93
N THR A 638 6.06 -0.62 16.90
CA THR A 638 7.35 0.06 17.14
C THR A 638 7.83 -0.01 18.59
N PRO A 639 9.15 0.13 18.83
CA PRO A 639 9.70 0.26 20.18
C PRO A 639 9.15 1.43 21.00
N GLN A 640 8.63 2.49 20.36
CA GLN A 640 8.05 3.65 21.06
C GLN A 640 6.59 3.45 21.49
N SER A 641 5.91 2.44 20.96
CA SER A 641 4.54 2.05 21.34
C SER A 641 4.51 0.91 22.36
N ARG A 642 5.58 0.77 23.17
CA ARG A 642 5.76 -0.18 24.29
C ARG A 642 4.79 0.08 25.46
N GLN A 643 3.49 0.12 25.20
CA GLN A 643 2.51 -0.14 26.25
C GLN A 643 2.07 -1.60 26.13
N PRO A 644 2.19 -2.41 27.19
CA PRO A 644 1.46 -3.66 27.21
C PRO A 644 -0.01 -3.30 26.99
N LEU A 645 -0.69 -4.03 26.10
CA LEU A 645 -2.15 -4.05 26.10
C LEU A 645 -2.58 -4.33 27.54
N LEU A 646 -3.01 -3.28 28.25
CA LEU A 646 -3.34 -3.34 29.67
C LEU A 646 -4.48 -4.35 29.82
N LEU A 647 -4.14 -5.55 30.27
CA LEU A 647 -5.09 -6.48 30.86
C LEU A 647 -5.45 -5.90 32.24
N PRO A 648 -6.67 -5.44 32.51
CA PRO A 648 -7.10 -5.26 33.88
C PRO A 648 -7.34 -6.65 34.45
N ILE A 649 -6.39 -7.12 35.28
CA ILE A 649 -6.62 -8.24 36.17
C ILE A 649 -7.62 -7.75 37.24
N CYS A 650 -8.92 -7.93 36.99
CA CYS A 650 -9.94 -7.68 38.00
C CYS A 650 -9.90 -8.81 39.03
N SER A 651 -9.35 -8.50 40.21
CA SER A 651 -9.63 -9.25 41.44
C SER A 651 -11.01 -8.82 41.98
N PRO A 652 -11.83 -9.73 42.53
CA PRO A 652 -13.19 -9.39 42.94
C PRO A 652 -13.21 -8.78 44.35
N GLY A 653 -13.72 -7.55 44.47
CA GLY A 653 -14.14 -7.00 45.76
C GLY A 653 -13.92 -5.51 45.92
N CYS A 654 -14.84 -4.69 45.41
CA CYS A 654 -15.29 -3.43 46.04
C CYS A 654 -16.54 -2.91 45.30
N ASN A 655 -17.61 -2.67 46.06
CA ASN A 655 -18.90 -2.16 45.57
C ASN A 655 -18.88 -0.64 45.28
N PRO A 656 -19.82 -0.13 44.44
CA PRO A 656 -19.74 1.19 43.85
C PRO A 656 -20.47 2.28 44.67
N LEU A 657 -19.94 3.51 44.63
CA LEU A 657 -20.68 4.71 45.04
C LEU A 657 -21.37 5.34 43.83
N LYS A 658 -22.69 5.46 43.97
CA LYS A 658 -23.65 6.06 43.05
C LYS A 658 -23.35 7.54 42.78
N THR A 659 -23.44 7.95 41.52
CA THR A 659 -23.89 9.31 41.16
C THR A 659 -24.77 9.26 39.92
N GLN A 660 -26.05 9.54 40.14
CA GLN A 660 -27.08 9.80 39.14
C GLN A 660 -26.79 11.11 38.42
N ILE A 661 -26.82 11.14 37.08
CA ILE A 661 -27.16 12.36 36.33
C ILE A 661 -28.06 11.99 35.15
N ASN A 662 -29.21 12.67 35.12
CA ASN A 662 -30.34 12.50 34.21
C ASN A 662 -30.01 12.89 32.76
N CYS A 663 -30.52 12.09 31.82
CA CYS A 663 -30.78 12.54 30.43
C CYS A 663 -32.17 13.21 30.35
N PRO A 664 -32.38 14.11 29.37
CA PRO A 664 -33.66 14.24 28.73
C PRO A 664 -33.63 13.75 27.27
N THR A 665 -34.78 13.22 26.89
CA THR A 665 -35.17 12.46 25.69
C THR A 665 -35.53 13.31 24.46
N ASN A 666 -35.79 12.58 23.35
CA ASN A 666 -36.50 12.90 22.09
C ASN A 666 -35.53 13.07 20.91
N ILE A 667 -35.66 12.38 19.77
CA ILE A 667 -36.86 12.18 18.94
C ILE A 667 -36.77 10.85 18.17
N THR A 668 -37.86 10.09 18.18
CA THR A 668 -38.19 8.94 17.33
C THR A 668 -38.49 9.35 15.89
N LYS A 669 -37.90 8.67 14.89
CA LYS A 669 -38.52 8.46 13.58
C LYS A 669 -38.28 7.03 13.09
N GLN A 670 -39.40 6.33 12.90
CA GLN A 670 -39.50 5.01 12.28
C GLN A 670 -39.06 5.07 10.82
N ILE A 671 -38.20 4.14 10.41
CA ILE A 671 -38.06 3.71 9.01
C ILE A 671 -38.03 2.19 9.02
N SER A 672 -39.07 1.58 8.45
CA SER A 672 -39.18 0.16 8.15
C SER A 672 -38.27 -0.21 6.99
N LEU A 673 -37.31 -1.11 7.21
CA LEU A 673 -36.53 -1.73 6.13
C LEU A 673 -36.51 -3.25 6.32
N THR A 674 -37.00 -3.92 5.28
CA THR A 674 -37.02 -5.37 5.08
C THR A 674 -35.60 -5.92 4.99
N THR A 675 -35.25 -6.83 5.89
CA THR A 675 -34.00 -7.61 5.89
C THR A 675 -34.06 -8.75 4.86
N PRO A 676 -33.06 -8.96 4.00
CA PRO A 676 -32.86 -10.25 3.35
C PRO A 676 -32.05 -11.16 4.28
N THR A 677 -32.67 -12.27 4.69
CA THR A 677 -32.00 -13.41 5.34
C THR A 677 -31.07 -14.09 4.35
N VAL A 678 -29.76 -14.07 4.61
CA VAL A 678 -28.77 -14.90 3.89
C VAL A 678 -28.48 -16.16 4.71
N HIS A 679 -28.60 -17.32 4.05
CA HIS A 679 -28.51 -18.65 4.66
C HIS A 679 -27.05 -19.05 5.00
N TRP A 680 -26.84 -19.53 6.23
CA TRP A 680 -25.56 -19.92 6.84
C TRP A 680 -25.00 -21.29 6.43
N THR A 681 -25.55 -21.95 5.40
CA THR A 681 -25.26 -23.36 5.10
C THR A 681 -23.87 -23.60 4.50
N GLU A 682 -23.26 -22.63 3.80
CA GLU A 682 -22.03 -22.83 3.03
C GLU A 682 -20.73 -22.83 3.87
N LEU A 683 -20.70 -22.15 5.02
CA LEU A 683 -19.54 -22.17 5.93
C LEU A 683 -19.41 -23.48 6.72
N THR A 684 -20.52 -24.18 6.96
CA THR A 684 -20.51 -25.51 7.59
C THR A 684 -19.92 -26.57 6.67
N THR A 685 -20.14 -26.49 5.36
CA THR A 685 -19.56 -27.38 4.35
C THR A 685 -18.06 -27.13 4.14
N LEU A 686 -17.59 -25.89 4.28
CA LEU A 686 -16.17 -25.52 4.24
C LEU A 686 -15.35 -26.13 5.39
N LEU A 687 -16.00 -26.44 6.53
CA LEU A 687 -15.35 -26.98 7.73
C LEU A 687 -15.33 -28.52 7.79
N THR A 688 -15.93 -29.21 6.81
CA THR A 688 -16.08 -30.68 6.80
C THR A 688 -15.39 -31.40 5.64
N HIS A 689 -14.60 -30.72 4.81
CA HIS A 689 -13.91 -31.39 3.68
C HIS A 689 -12.80 -32.36 4.13
N PRO A 690 -12.73 -33.59 3.57
CA PRO A 690 -11.70 -34.56 3.90
C PRO A 690 -10.30 -34.13 3.38
N PRO A 691 -9.22 -34.57 4.04
CA PRO A 691 -7.89 -33.93 3.98
C PRO A 691 -7.05 -34.19 2.71
N ASN A 692 -7.61 -34.75 1.62
CA ASN A 692 -6.82 -35.28 0.50
C ASN A 692 -7.10 -34.68 -0.89
N GLU A 693 -7.82 -33.56 -1.03
CA GLU A 693 -7.99 -32.88 -2.33
C GLU A 693 -7.44 -31.43 -2.32
N PRO A 694 -6.87 -30.95 -3.46
CA PRO A 694 -6.41 -29.58 -3.58
C PRO A 694 -7.60 -28.60 -3.57
N TRP A 695 -7.53 -27.60 -2.69
CA TRP A 695 -8.54 -26.55 -2.55
C TRP A 695 -8.59 -25.69 -3.82
N ASN A 696 -9.72 -25.65 -4.52
CA ASN A 696 -9.89 -24.81 -5.71
C ASN A 696 -10.34 -23.38 -5.32
N VAL A 697 -9.35 -22.50 -5.13
CA VAL A 697 -9.50 -21.10 -4.71
C VAL A 697 -10.31 -20.24 -5.71
N MET A 698 -10.47 -20.68 -6.97
CA MET A 698 -11.26 -19.96 -7.99
C MET A 698 -12.74 -19.82 -7.64
N SER A 699 -13.30 -20.72 -6.82
CA SER A 699 -14.70 -20.63 -6.38
C SER A 699 -14.97 -19.53 -5.33
N CYS A 700 -13.93 -19.01 -4.68
CA CYS A 700 -14.06 -17.98 -3.64
C CYS A 700 -13.94 -16.53 -4.17
N LEU A 701 -13.59 -16.35 -5.44
CA LEU A 701 -13.34 -15.03 -6.05
C LEU A 701 -14.48 -14.55 -6.96
N GLU A 702 -15.48 -15.38 -7.27
CA GLU A 702 -16.63 -15.01 -8.10
C GLU A 702 -17.88 -14.72 -7.25
N TYR A 703 -17.88 -13.61 -6.51
CA TYR A 703 -19.12 -12.95 -6.09
C TYR A 703 -18.93 -11.44 -6.01
N ILE A 704 -18.86 -10.79 -7.18
CA ILE A 704 -19.02 -9.34 -7.32
C ILE A 704 -20.49 -9.12 -7.72
N PRO A 705 -21.36 -8.55 -6.86
CA PRO A 705 -22.68 -8.14 -7.32
C PRO A 705 -22.54 -6.92 -8.23
N SER A 706 -22.79 -7.12 -9.53
CA SER A 706 -22.92 -6.04 -10.51
C SER A 706 -24.24 -5.30 -10.28
N THR A 707 -24.18 -4.20 -9.54
CA THR A 707 -25.27 -3.21 -9.54
C THR A 707 -25.12 -2.34 -10.79
N ASN A 708 -25.88 -2.64 -11.84
CA ASN A 708 -26.32 -1.62 -12.79
C ASN A 708 -27.75 -1.93 -13.25
N SER A 709 -28.70 -1.25 -12.64
CA SER A 709 -30.05 -1.08 -13.11
C SER A 709 -30.06 -0.19 -14.35
N ASN A 710 -30.54 -0.72 -15.49
CA ASN A 710 -31.51 -0.02 -16.32
C ASN A 710 -32.27 -1.00 -17.20
N CYS A 711 -33.59 -0.99 -17.01
CA CYS A 711 -34.60 -1.80 -17.66
C CYS A 711 -34.83 -1.42 -19.13
N HIS A 712 -35.53 -2.35 -19.82
CA HIS A 712 -36.33 -2.22 -21.06
C HIS A 712 -35.52 -2.35 -22.37
N ILE A 713 -35.84 -3.21 -23.36
CA ILE A 713 -37.12 -3.75 -23.88
C ILE A 713 -36.86 -5.10 -24.62
N SER A 714 -37.79 -6.07 -24.46
CA SER A 714 -38.28 -7.19 -25.33
C SER A 714 -37.35 -7.83 -26.41
N SER A 715 -37.38 -9.12 -26.77
CA SER A 715 -38.43 -10.14 -26.78
C SER A 715 -37.82 -11.48 -27.25
N SER A 716 -38.36 -12.59 -26.72
CA SER A 716 -38.65 -13.86 -27.40
C SER A 716 -37.52 -14.68 -28.08
N GLN A 717 -37.22 -15.84 -27.50
CA GLN A 717 -37.41 -17.20 -28.06
C GLN A 717 -36.36 -18.18 -27.52
N SER A 718 -36.81 -19.11 -26.68
CA SER A 718 -36.22 -20.44 -26.44
C SER A 718 -36.65 -21.41 -27.56
N PRO A 719 -36.24 -22.70 -27.56
CA PRO A 719 -35.02 -23.35 -27.05
C PRO A 719 -34.39 -24.30 -28.12
N HIS A 720 -33.20 -24.86 -27.85
CA HIS A 720 -32.92 -26.31 -28.00
C HIS A 720 -31.44 -26.67 -27.74
N ASN A 721 -31.26 -27.71 -26.89
CA ASN A 721 -30.32 -28.85 -27.02
C ASN A 721 -28.81 -28.56 -27.06
N THR A 722 -27.88 -29.33 -26.49
CA THR A 722 -27.84 -30.64 -25.82
C THR A 722 -26.46 -30.77 -25.15
N LEU A 723 -26.39 -31.63 -24.14
CA LEU A 723 -25.18 -32.23 -23.55
C LEU A 723 -24.04 -32.56 -24.54
N VAL A 724 -22.80 -32.27 -24.15
CA VAL A 724 -21.71 -33.24 -23.84
C VAL A 724 -20.85 -32.64 -22.74
#